data_AF-A0A7S4S2Y5-F1
#
_entry.id   AF-A0A7S4S2Y5-F1
#
_cell.length_a   1.000
_cell.length_b   1.000
_cell.length_c   1.000
_cell.angle_alpha   90.00
_cell.angle_beta   90.00
_cell.angle_gamma   90.00
#
_symmetry.space_group_name_H-M   'P 1'
#
loop_
_entity.id
_entity.type
_entity.pdbx_description
1 polymer ?
#
loop_
_entity_poly.entity_id
_entity_poly.type
_entity_poly.pdbx_seq_one_letter_code
_entity_poly.pdbx_strand_id
1 'polypeptide(L)'
;PPAWLPPGAAGWDSRQQDLFAWSEGRFNPEEMAKLRRTDPPWPESPDDLQAFRVSVVSPTTDSRREFHGQLWSVFEAQTWPDKELVVVETYTDRPSPFFTEKAKSDDRLIFVSFRVAKDADWSIGLKRNICTHMASGHFLANFDDDDLYAPSYLETMVQEMVKQKSEGITLTTYYIFDARCGKFGWVDQRFSSDSQRYGFGFSYVYMRLSSLHHPYPNQNMGEDYAFFNALRLRRHPTVLGGQRHVALHTDECGICCHTLHPKSTSGVYAKRQVHDEEIEGLDIAGLDILGEYLSRFPHTASVSGYIGGKSQRREQKVKVQLSVGEFEVTCAVGATARELLEHLHAQLLCGGKPRDLRLHRSKPVLQAKPPPKCQPSSERRLRALALHGAASNSNIIKFQTTMLRKTLGKDVEWIYADGPVPWTPGKDLEADGRGGLQDHFAPRSAFEQRIAAGQPFSSWFELNTSGGFEPTEASKEAAVAMLVGLVTKEGPIDLIVAFQQGASLMNVVSERFRRASGRVPWQMNIHISSTPCNPSDTDEIEEPLPTPTILVDCAISEWYATSMALYPRLYSSLEVLEHQDGFVFPSSPPRATEIYAIIAEQVRRHCSTSVADSSAPVGPPAIGDSERVRVRDQELWATLPAERHAVPTVSVRVADMRFAEVSVQVKAHEIELLGDLRQAIIDQHGSSSAAGQKAAKGLKLAERVGKGGEDDSYYYKSCNPKQWLLDRREFFAMGLQELLDQAAQDRGTMLQVRLHVQGLQGFLLVEVPSPWKLRDLRSVLQGMLPDSAAVFQGAEDPPEGFPLEEEARVPGIVIAQDFRSAKLVSAGSFESVFLTRTQAIRAQEDLKEALRRPQAQEVLNRWEADCRGDYRKYRARMGAGLHEEIYRPVLERYGLPTSRMGVLMLSQAIRTHVLEKDKDMVGNWLEIERLCRNHAAVQSAERAYALASA
;
A
#
# COMPACT_ATOMS: atom_id res chain seq x y z
N PRO A 1 23.27 -24.81 -27.19
CA PRO A 1 21.84 -25.17 -27.21
C PRO A 1 21.63 -26.69 -27.09
N PRO A 2 20.63 -27.13 -26.30
CA PRO A 2 20.15 -28.52 -26.31
C PRO A 2 19.90 -29.05 -27.74
N ALA A 3 20.15 -30.34 -27.96
CA ALA A 3 20.02 -30.97 -29.28
C ALA A 3 18.59 -30.96 -29.87
N TRP A 4 17.57 -30.63 -29.07
CA TRP A 4 16.17 -30.53 -29.50
C TRP A 4 15.77 -29.13 -30.00
N LEU A 5 16.63 -28.12 -29.85
CA LEU A 5 16.37 -26.78 -30.39
C LEU A 5 16.82 -26.66 -31.86
N PRO A 6 16.11 -25.86 -32.68
CA PRO A 6 16.44 -25.69 -34.10
C PRO A 6 17.72 -24.86 -34.30
N PRO A 7 18.38 -24.96 -35.47
CA PRO A 7 19.47 -24.05 -35.84
C PRO A 7 19.02 -22.59 -35.76
N GLY A 8 19.82 -21.72 -35.12
CA GLY A 8 19.46 -20.31 -34.84
C GLY A 8 19.03 -20.04 -33.40
N ALA A 9 18.59 -21.05 -32.65
CA ALA A 9 18.12 -20.90 -31.27
C ALA A 9 19.20 -20.60 -30.20
N ALA A 10 20.43 -20.31 -30.61
CA ALA A 10 21.54 -20.06 -29.69
C ALA A 10 21.37 -18.79 -28.85
N GLY A 11 20.58 -17.81 -29.34
CA GLY A 11 20.28 -16.56 -28.64
C GLY A 11 18.91 -16.52 -27.96
N TRP A 12 18.16 -17.63 -27.95
CA TRP A 12 16.80 -17.64 -27.39
C TRP A 12 16.82 -17.59 -25.86
N ASP A 13 16.01 -16.72 -25.28
CA ASP A 13 15.73 -16.69 -23.84
C ASP A 13 14.95 -17.95 -23.40
N SER A 14 14.87 -18.21 -22.08
CA SER A 14 14.18 -19.38 -21.54
C SER A 14 12.72 -19.46 -22.00
N ARG A 15 12.02 -18.33 -22.03
CA ARG A 15 10.62 -18.23 -22.47
C ARG A 15 10.46 -18.58 -23.95
N GLN A 16 11.36 -18.15 -24.83
CA GLN A 16 11.37 -18.50 -26.25
C GLN A 16 11.60 -20.01 -26.43
N GLN A 17 12.51 -20.59 -25.65
CA GLN A 17 12.71 -22.04 -25.63
C GLN A 17 11.46 -22.79 -25.14
N ASP A 18 10.80 -22.29 -24.09
CA ASP A 18 9.56 -22.85 -23.55
C ASP A 18 8.42 -22.77 -24.56
N LEU A 19 8.23 -21.63 -25.25
CA LEU A 19 7.23 -21.47 -26.31
C LEU A 19 7.45 -22.47 -27.44
N PHE A 20 8.70 -22.68 -27.86
CA PHE A 20 9.03 -23.68 -28.87
C PHE A 20 8.76 -25.10 -28.36
N ALA A 21 9.18 -25.43 -27.14
CA ALA A 21 9.00 -26.75 -26.55
C ALA A 21 7.52 -27.10 -26.33
N TRP A 22 6.76 -26.21 -25.70
CA TRP A 22 5.35 -26.39 -25.36
C TRP A 22 4.43 -26.39 -26.59
N SER A 23 4.87 -25.77 -27.69
CA SER A 23 4.20 -25.86 -28.99
C SER A 23 4.62 -27.08 -29.82
N GLU A 24 5.40 -28.01 -29.24
CA GLU A 24 5.95 -29.18 -29.95
C GLU A 24 6.76 -28.79 -31.21
N GLY A 25 7.48 -27.67 -31.14
CA GLY A 25 8.28 -27.12 -32.23
C GLY A 25 7.50 -26.43 -33.34
N ARG A 26 6.16 -26.28 -33.20
CA ARG A 26 5.32 -25.62 -34.22
C ARG A 26 5.40 -24.09 -34.15
N PHE A 27 5.65 -23.52 -32.97
CA PHE A 27 5.88 -22.09 -32.80
C PHE A 27 7.40 -21.82 -32.75
N ASN A 28 7.96 -21.29 -33.83
CA ASN A 28 9.33 -20.77 -33.84
C ASN A 28 9.31 -19.26 -33.50
N PRO A 29 9.80 -18.84 -32.32
CA PRO A 29 9.71 -17.45 -31.87
C PRO A 29 10.38 -16.45 -32.83
N GLU A 30 11.49 -16.82 -33.45
CA GLU A 30 12.26 -15.93 -34.33
C GLU A 30 11.60 -15.75 -35.70
N GLU A 31 11.05 -16.82 -36.28
CA GLU A 31 10.25 -16.73 -37.50
C GLU A 31 8.95 -15.96 -37.27
N MET A 32 8.30 -16.21 -36.12
CA MET A 32 7.05 -15.56 -35.75
C MET A 32 7.26 -14.07 -35.43
N ALA A 33 8.42 -13.68 -34.90
CA ALA A 33 8.76 -12.28 -34.69
C ALA A 33 8.72 -11.45 -35.98
N LYS A 34 8.94 -12.06 -37.16
CA LYS A 34 8.86 -11.39 -38.47
C LYS A 34 7.43 -11.02 -38.89
N LEU A 35 6.42 -11.67 -38.30
CA LEU A 35 5.01 -11.40 -38.54
C LEU A 35 4.45 -10.31 -37.61
N ARG A 36 5.25 -9.86 -36.63
CA ARG A 36 4.86 -8.77 -35.72
C ARG A 36 4.88 -7.45 -36.46
N ARG A 37 3.98 -6.54 -36.10
CA ARG A 37 4.14 -5.12 -36.45
C ARG A 37 5.41 -4.58 -35.79
N THR A 38 6.03 -3.58 -36.41
CA THR A 38 7.21 -2.93 -35.85
C THR A 38 6.88 -2.35 -34.47
N ASP A 39 7.76 -2.63 -33.51
CA ASP A 39 7.64 -2.10 -32.15
C ASP A 39 7.65 -0.56 -32.23
N PRO A 40 6.62 0.12 -31.70
CA PRO A 40 6.62 1.57 -31.67
C PRO A 40 7.76 2.06 -30.76
N PRO A 41 8.41 3.18 -31.08
CA PRO A 41 9.39 3.78 -30.19
C PRO A 41 8.72 4.14 -28.85
N TRP A 42 9.51 4.13 -27.78
CA TRP A 42 9.05 4.70 -26.52
C TRP A 42 8.75 6.19 -26.70
N PRO A 43 7.55 6.67 -26.32
CA PRO A 43 7.20 8.09 -26.43
C PRO A 43 8.15 8.99 -25.63
N GLU A 44 8.46 10.17 -26.16
CA GLU A 44 9.37 11.14 -25.52
C GLU A 44 8.80 11.72 -24.21
N SER A 45 7.48 11.74 -24.09
CA SER A 45 6.75 12.16 -22.89
C SER A 45 5.87 11.03 -22.37
N PRO A 46 6.02 10.64 -21.09
CA PRO A 46 5.10 9.71 -20.43
C PRO A 46 3.65 10.23 -20.33
N ASP A 47 3.45 11.54 -20.51
CA ASP A 47 2.14 12.18 -20.37
C ASP A 47 1.25 12.01 -21.62
N ASP A 48 1.80 11.64 -22.78
CA ASP A 48 1.03 11.42 -24.01
C ASP A 48 0.66 9.95 -24.19
N LEU A 49 -0.25 9.47 -23.33
CA LEU A 49 -0.69 8.08 -23.33
C LEU A 49 -1.28 7.62 -24.66
N GLN A 50 -1.87 8.52 -25.44
CA GLN A 50 -2.46 8.19 -26.74
C GLN A 50 -1.40 7.87 -27.81
N ALA A 51 -0.12 8.20 -27.56
CA ALA A 51 1.00 7.81 -28.42
C ALA A 51 1.43 6.34 -28.24
N PHE A 52 0.92 5.64 -27.23
CA PHE A 52 1.25 4.23 -26.98
C PHE A 52 0.32 3.28 -27.73
N ARG A 53 0.89 2.28 -28.42
CA ARG A 53 0.10 1.20 -29.01
C ARG A 53 -0.46 0.24 -27.95
N VAL A 54 -1.72 -0.16 -28.13
CA VAL A 54 -2.37 -1.25 -27.39
C VAL A 54 -2.51 -2.49 -28.27
N SER A 55 -2.04 -3.65 -27.79
CA SER A 55 -2.29 -4.94 -28.42
C SER A 55 -3.46 -5.64 -27.73
N VAL A 56 -4.58 -5.77 -28.43
CA VAL A 56 -5.66 -6.66 -28.01
C VAL A 56 -5.25 -8.08 -28.33
N VAL A 57 -5.27 -8.97 -27.34
CA VAL A 57 -4.84 -10.37 -27.46
C VAL A 57 -6.01 -11.31 -27.24
N SER A 58 -6.18 -12.29 -28.12
CA SER A 58 -7.27 -13.25 -28.02
C SER A 58 -6.84 -14.66 -28.45
N PRO A 59 -6.73 -15.62 -27.51
CA PRO A 59 -6.58 -17.03 -27.84
C PRO A 59 -7.94 -17.60 -28.26
N THR A 60 -7.99 -18.39 -29.32
CA THR A 60 -9.24 -19.02 -29.79
C THR A 60 -9.01 -20.41 -30.38
N THR A 61 -10.09 -21.04 -30.83
CA THR A 61 -10.08 -22.34 -31.52
C THR A 61 -11.06 -22.35 -32.69
N ASP A 62 -10.87 -23.28 -33.62
CA ASP A 62 -11.84 -23.51 -34.70
C ASP A 62 -13.28 -23.82 -34.24
N SER A 63 -13.48 -24.34 -33.03
CA SER A 63 -14.82 -24.57 -32.46
C SER A 63 -15.55 -23.30 -32.01
N ARG A 64 -14.85 -22.15 -31.98
CA ARG A 64 -15.37 -20.83 -31.58
C ARG A 64 -15.52 -19.86 -32.77
N ARG A 65 -15.50 -20.38 -34.00
CA ARG A 65 -15.58 -19.60 -35.25
C ARG A 65 -16.75 -18.63 -35.35
N GLU A 66 -17.85 -18.92 -34.67
CA GLU A 66 -19.02 -18.03 -34.62
C GLU A 66 -18.72 -16.67 -33.98
N PHE A 67 -17.70 -16.59 -33.12
CA PHE A 67 -17.30 -15.37 -32.41
C PHE A 67 -16.22 -14.56 -33.15
N HIS A 68 -15.58 -15.11 -34.18
CA HIS A 68 -14.44 -14.46 -34.83
C HIS A 68 -14.78 -13.09 -35.46
N GLY A 69 -15.94 -13.00 -36.13
CA GLY A 69 -16.43 -11.75 -36.70
C GLY A 69 -16.83 -10.72 -35.63
N GLN A 70 -17.39 -11.21 -34.51
CA GLN A 70 -17.70 -10.38 -33.35
C GLN A 70 -16.43 -9.79 -32.74
N LEU A 71 -15.42 -10.61 -32.45
CA LEU A 71 -14.18 -10.15 -31.85
C LEU A 71 -13.56 -9.02 -32.66
N TRP A 72 -13.55 -9.17 -34.00
CA TRP A 72 -13.11 -8.09 -34.88
C TRP A 72 -13.95 -6.82 -34.73
N SER A 73 -15.28 -6.95 -34.70
CA SER A 73 -16.19 -5.81 -34.59
C SER A 73 -16.01 -5.06 -33.25
N VAL A 74 -15.82 -5.80 -32.16
CA VAL A 74 -15.56 -5.25 -30.83
C VAL A 74 -14.19 -4.56 -30.76
N PHE A 75 -13.16 -5.16 -31.37
CA PHE A 75 -11.83 -4.55 -31.52
C PHE A 75 -11.89 -3.27 -32.36
N GLU A 76 -12.58 -3.31 -33.50
CA GLU A 76 -12.67 -2.19 -34.43
C GLU A 76 -13.38 -0.98 -33.81
N ALA A 77 -14.40 -1.23 -32.99
CA ALA A 77 -15.17 -0.21 -32.30
C ALA A 77 -14.37 0.56 -31.22
N GLN A 78 -13.23 0.05 -30.74
CA GLN A 78 -12.46 0.72 -29.69
C GLN A 78 -12.01 2.13 -30.12
N THR A 79 -12.15 3.14 -29.26
CA THR A 79 -11.76 4.53 -29.56
C THR A 79 -10.24 4.74 -29.56
N TRP A 80 -9.47 3.80 -29.00
CA TRP A 80 -8.01 3.90 -28.93
C TRP A 80 -7.36 4.01 -30.32
N PRO A 81 -6.49 5.01 -30.58
CA PRO A 81 -6.04 5.35 -31.93
C PRO A 81 -5.07 4.33 -32.53
N ASP A 82 -3.93 4.03 -31.88
CA ASP A 82 -3.00 2.99 -32.34
C ASP A 82 -3.25 1.68 -31.60
N LYS A 83 -3.93 0.76 -32.27
CA LYS A 83 -4.23 -0.57 -31.74
C LYS A 83 -3.99 -1.67 -32.78
N GLU A 84 -3.73 -2.87 -32.29
CA GLU A 84 -3.65 -4.10 -33.09
C GLU A 84 -4.40 -5.23 -32.41
N LEU A 85 -4.86 -6.20 -33.20
CA LEU A 85 -5.50 -7.42 -32.72
C LEU A 85 -4.59 -8.61 -33.02
N VAL A 86 -4.16 -9.32 -31.99
CA VAL A 86 -3.36 -10.54 -32.08
C VAL A 86 -4.26 -11.73 -31.77
N VAL A 87 -4.48 -12.58 -32.77
CA VAL A 87 -5.28 -13.79 -32.63
C VAL A 87 -4.40 -15.02 -32.81
N VAL A 88 -4.40 -15.88 -31.79
CA VAL A 88 -3.77 -17.20 -31.82
C VAL A 88 -4.86 -18.25 -31.85
N GLU A 89 -5.06 -18.86 -33.01
CA GLU A 89 -6.02 -19.95 -33.18
C GLU A 89 -5.33 -21.31 -33.20
N THR A 90 -5.90 -22.28 -32.50
CA THR A 90 -5.63 -23.69 -32.79
C THR A 90 -6.80 -24.33 -33.52
N TYR A 91 -6.52 -25.21 -34.48
CA TYR A 91 -7.56 -25.84 -35.29
C TYR A 91 -7.26 -27.30 -35.60
N THR A 92 -8.31 -28.06 -35.90
CA THR A 92 -8.20 -29.48 -36.26
C THR A 92 -8.31 -29.70 -37.78
N ASP A 93 -9.28 -29.02 -38.41
CA ASP A 93 -9.61 -29.13 -39.82
C ASP A 93 -8.95 -28.02 -40.66
N ARG A 94 -9.38 -26.77 -40.45
CA ARG A 94 -8.89 -25.60 -41.18
C ARG A 94 -8.83 -24.37 -40.27
N PRO A 95 -8.02 -23.35 -40.56
CA PRO A 95 -8.05 -22.10 -39.80
C PRO A 95 -9.33 -21.30 -40.05
N SER A 96 -9.56 -20.29 -39.22
CA SER A 96 -10.64 -19.30 -39.34
C SER A 96 -10.68 -18.69 -40.74
N PRO A 97 -11.74 -18.94 -41.55
CA PRO A 97 -11.86 -18.30 -42.86
C PRO A 97 -11.95 -16.78 -42.75
N PHE A 98 -12.63 -16.28 -41.71
CA PHE A 98 -12.80 -14.86 -41.45
C PHE A 98 -11.44 -14.18 -41.18
N PHE A 99 -10.66 -14.66 -40.21
CA PHE A 99 -9.37 -14.04 -39.89
C PHE A 99 -8.33 -14.25 -40.99
N THR A 100 -8.38 -15.39 -41.69
CA THR A 100 -7.51 -15.65 -42.86
C THR A 100 -7.73 -14.61 -43.95
N GLU A 101 -8.99 -14.24 -44.22
CA GLU A 101 -9.29 -13.22 -45.22
C GLU A 101 -9.02 -11.81 -44.70
N LYS A 102 -9.43 -11.52 -43.45
CA LYS A 102 -9.26 -10.20 -42.84
C LYS A 102 -7.78 -9.80 -42.74
N ALA A 103 -6.90 -10.73 -42.39
CA ALA A 103 -5.46 -10.49 -42.27
C ALA A 103 -4.77 -10.15 -43.60
N LYS A 104 -5.41 -10.41 -44.75
CA LYS A 104 -4.91 -9.95 -46.06
C LYS A 104 -5.29 -8.50 -46.37
N SER A 105 -6.31 -7.99 -45.68
CA SER A 105 -6.93 -6.69 -45.99
C SER A 105 -6.67 -5.62 -44.93
N ASP A 106 -6.28 -6.01 -43.72
CA ASP A 106 -6.11 -5.11 -42.59
C ASP A 106 -4.89 -5.51 -41.75
N ASP A 107 -3.83 -4.71 -41.86
CA ASP A 107 -2.55 -4.97 -41.20
C ASP A 107 -2.63 -4.82 -39.67
N ARG A 108 -3.74 -4.30 -39.13
CA ARG A 108 -3.96 -4.27 -37.67
C ARG A 108 -4.21 -5.66 -37.10
N LEU A 109 -4.57 -6.65 -37.93
CA LEU A 109 -4.77 -8.04 -37.51
C LEU A 109 -3.50 -8.87 -37.70
N ILE A 110 -2.93 -9.33 -36.58
CA ILE A 110 -1.87 -10.34 -36.55
C ILE A 110 -2.53 -11.69 -36.25
N PHE A 111 -2.75 -12.48 -37.29
CA PHE A 111 -3.39 -13.79 -37.17
C PHE A 111 -2.37 -14.92 -37.36
N VAL A 112 -2.22 -15.76 -36.35
CA VAL A 112 -1.42 -16.99 -36.42
C VAL A 112 -2.29 -18.19 -36.05
N SER A 113 -2.16 -19.26 -36.83
CA SER A 113 -3.00 -20.44 -36.67
C SER A 113 -2.17 -21.72 -36.67
N PHE A 114 -2.45 -22.62 -35.73
CA PHE A 114 -1.72 -23.88 -35.57
C PHE A 114 -2.65 -25.07 -35.64
N ARG A 115 -2.29 -26.03 -36.49
CA ARG A 115 -3.01 -27.29 -36.52
C ARG A 115 -2.64 -28.12 -35.29
N VAL A 116 -3.64 -28.62 -34.57
CA VAL A 116 -3.51 -29.48 -33.39
C VAL A 116 -4.37 -30.74 -33.53
N ALA A 117 -4.09 -31.76 -32.72
CA ALA A 117 -4.92 -32.95 -32.67
C ALA A 117 -6.20 -32.67 -31.87
N LYS A 118 -7.30 -33.33 -32.22
CA LYS A 118 -8.64 -33.09 -31.65
C LYS A 118 -8.69 -33.19 -30.12
N ASP A 119 -7.90 -34.09 -29.54
CA ASP A 119 -7.88 -34.36 -28.10
C ASP A 119 -6.60 -33.86 -27.41
N ALA A 120 -5.81 -33.03 -28.09
CA ALA A 120 -4.56 -32.47 -27.58
C ALA A 120 -4.40 -31.00 -28.01
N ASP A 121 -5.37 -30.18 -27.61
CA ASP A 121 -5.27 -28.73 -27.79
C ASP A 121 -4.23 -28.14 -26.83
N TRP A 122 -3.66 -27.02 -27.23
CA TRP A 122 -2.74 -26.24 -26.41
C TRP A 122 -3.47 -25.58 -25.24
N SER A 123 -2.75 -25.40 -24.14
CA SER A 123 -3.35 -24.75 -22.98
C SER A 123 -3.68 -23.28 -23.25
N ILE A 124 -4.67 -22.74 -22.54
CA ILE A 124 -5.01 -21.30 -22.61
C ILE A 124 -3.79 -20.45 -22.24
N GLY A 125 -3.07 -20.81 -21.17
CA GLY A 125 -1.85 -20.11 -20.76
C GLY A 125 -0.75 -20.12 -21.83
N LEU A 126 -0.55 -21.23 -22.53
CA LEU A 126 0.38 -21.29 -23.68
C LEU A 126 -0.06 -20.34 -24.80
N LYS A 127 -1.35 -20.37 -25.18
CA LYS A 127 -1.86 -19.49 -26.24
C LYS A 127 -1.76 -18.00 -25.85
N ARG A 128 -2.06 -17.63 -24.60
CA ARG A 128 -1.87 -16.27 -24.07
C ARG A 128 -0.41 -15.84 -24.17
N ASN A 129 0.55 -16.70 -23.78
CA ASN A 129 1.98 -16.41 -23.92
C ASN A 129 2.43 -16.24 -25.37
N ILE A 130 1.87 -17.02 -26.30
CA ILE A 130 2.10 -16.83 -27.74
C ILE A 130 1.55 -15.47 -28.18
N CYS A 131 0.32 -15.10 -27.78
CA CYS A 131 -0.22 -13.77 -28.08
C CYS A 131 0.70 -12.66 -27.56
N THR A 132 1.18 -12.77 -26.31
CA THR A 132 2.12 -11.82 -25.72
C THR A 132 3.43 -11.70 -26.50
N HIS A 133 3.96 -12.82 -26.98
CA HIS A 133 5.15 -12.82 -27.83
C HIS A 133 4.89 -12.04 -29.13
N MET A 134 3.73 -12.27 -29.75
CA MET A 134 3.33 -11.67 -31.02
C MET A 134 2.92 -10.19 -30.92
N ALA A 135 2.45 -9.73 -29.77
CA ALA A 135 2.11 -8.34 -29.52
C ALA A 135 3.31 -7.39 -29.70
N SER A 136 3.09 -6.21 -30.26
CA SER A 136 4.04 -5.10 -30.41
C SER A 136 3.70 -3.89 -29.54
N GLY A 137 2.50 -3.85 -28.96
CA GLY A 137 2.03 -2.78 -28.09
C GLY A 137 2.75 -2.74 -26.75
N HIS A 138 2.77 -1.55 -26.14
CA HIS A 138 3.28 -1.36 -24.79
C HIS A 138 2.29 -1.91 -23.75
N PHE A 139 1.00 -1.75 -24.03
CA PHE A 139 -0.12 -2.29 -23.26
C PHE A 139 -0.73 -3.48 -23.99
N LEU A 140 -1.11 -4.51 -23.23
CA LEU A 140 -1.91 -5.64 -23.69
C LEU A 140 -3.28 -5.56 -23.05
N ALA A 141 -4.32 -5.88 -23.81
CA ALA A 141 -5.68 -6.06 -23.33
C ALA A 141 -6.19 -7.44 -23.73
N ASN A 142 -6.62 -8.24 -22.76
CA ASN A 142 -7.19 -9.56 -23.02
C ASN A 142 -8.65 -9.41 -23.46
N PHE A 143 -8.98 -9.83 -24.69
CA PHE A 143 -10.37 -9.96 -25.14
C PHE A 143 -10.70 -11.44 -25.31
N ASP A 144 -11.66 -11.92 -24.54
CA ASP A 144 -12.29 -13.21 -24.83
C ASP A 144 -13.20 -13.02 -26.06
N ASP A 145 -13.23 -14.01 -26.96
CA ASP A 145 -13.85 -13.84 -28.28
C ASP A 145 -15.39 -13.70 -28.22
N ASP A 146 -16.02 -14.20 -27.16
CA ASP A 146 -17.45 -14.17 -26.89
C ASP A 146 -17.92 -13.01 -26.01
N ASP A 147 -17.00 -12.24 -25.43
CA ASP A 147 -17.33 -11.10 -24.58
C ASP A 147 -17.59 -9.82 -25.40
N LEU A 148 -18.25 -8.85 -24.75
CA LEU A 148 -18.48 -7.52 -25.31
C LEU A 148 -17.70 -6.48 -24.53
N TYR A 149 -16.95 -5.65 -25.25
CA TYR A 149 -16.19 -4.53 -24.71
C TYR A 149 -16.65 -3.25 -25.41
N ALA A 150 -17.10 -2.26 -24.64
CA ALA A 150 -17.62 -1.02 -25.18
C ALA A 150 -16.53 -0.24 -25.95
N PRO A 151 -16.90 0.68 -26.87
CA PRO A 151 -15.94 1.51 -27.59
C PRO A 151 -14.92 2.24 -26.70
N SER A 152 -15.34 2.65 -25.49
CA SER A 152 -14.53 3.35 -24.49
C SER A 152 -13.62 2.43 -23.66
N TYR A 153 -13.72 1.10 -23.79
CA TYR A 153 -13.10 0.15 -22.86
C TYR A 153 -11.58 0.30 -22.75
N LEU A 154 -10.85 0.26 -23.88
CA LEU A 154 -9.38 0.40 -23.86
C LEU A 154 -8.95 1.76 -23.29
N GLU A 155 -9.66 2.82 -23.66
CA GLU A 155 -9.35 4.18 -23.19
C GLU A 155 -9.51 4.29 -21.67
N THR A 156 -10.65 3.85 -21.13
CA THR A 156 -10.92 3.84 -19.70
C THR A 156 -9.91 3.01 -18.92
N MET A 157 -9.66 1.77 -19.35
CA MET A 157 -8.80 0.85 -18.61
C MET A 157 -7.32 1.29 -18.65
N VAL A 158 -6.80 1.76 -19.78
CA VAL A 158 -5.41 2.24 -19.88
C VAL A 158 -5.22 3.53 -19.08
N GLN A 159 -6.13 4.50 -19.20
CA GLN A 159 -6.05 5.76 -18.45
C GLN A 159 -6.06 5.51 -16.95
N GLU A 160 -6.97 4.65 -16.48
CA GLU A 160 -7.08 4.35 -15.05
C GLU A 160 -5.87 3.58 -14.53
N MET A 161 -5.33 2.63 -15.31
CA MET A 161 -4.11 1.91 -14.95
C MET A 161 -2.91 2.84 -14.76
N VAL A 162 -2.73 3.79 -15.70
CA VAL A 162 -1.64 4.76 -15.64
C VAL A 162 -1.84 5.76 -14.51
N LYS A 163 -3.07 6.26 -14.32
CA LYS A 163 -3.42 7.16 -13.23
C LYS A 163 -3.08 6.53 -11.87
N GLN A 164 -3.38 5.24 -11.70
CA GLN A 164 -3.02 4.47 -10.51
C GLN A 164 -1.55 4.00 -10.50
N LYS A 165 -0.76 4.38 -11.50
CA LYS A 165 0.65 4.01 -11.69
C LYS A 165 0.89 2.50 -11.54
N SER A 166 -0.02 1.70 -12.08
CA SER A 166 0.00 0.23 -11.97
C SER A 166 0.52 -0.42 -13.26
N GLU A 167 1.00 -1.67 -13.17
CA GLU A 167 1.46 -2.44 -14.34
C GLU A 167 0.37 -3.33 -14.92
N GLY A 168 -0.72 -3.53 -14.18
CA GLY A 168 -1.93 -4.21 -14.61
C GLY A 168 -3.16 -3.59 -13.97
N ILE A 169 -4.32 -3.82 -14.55
CA ILE A 169 -5.63 -3.41 -14.05
C ILE A 169 -6.67 -4.49 -14.41
N THR A 170 -7.68 -4.64 -13.55
CA THR A 170 -8.82 -5.54 -13.77
C THR A 170 -10.09 -4.94 -13.18
N LEU A 171 -11.25 -5.39 -13.68
CA LEU A 171 -12.56 -4.96 -13.18
C LEU A 171 -12.93 -5.67 -11.87
N THR A 172 -13.59 -4.94 -10.97
CA THR A 172 -14.18 -5.44 -9.71
C THR A 172 -15.70 -5.43 -9.71
N THR A 173 -16.30 -4.60 -10.56
CA THR A 173 -17.70 -4.67 -10.94
C THR A 173 -17.75 -4.77 -12.46
N TYR A 174 -18.74 -5.47 -13.00
CA TYR A 174 -18.93 -5.66 -14.44
C TYR A 174 -20.30 -6.29 -14.70
N TYR A 175 -20.69 -6.37 -15.97
CA TYR A 175 -21.95 -6.96 -16.39
C TYR A 175 -21.72 -8.37 -16.91
N ILE A 176 -22.72 -9.24 -16.75
CA ILE A 176 -22.74 -10.58 -17.33
C ILE A 176 -23.98 -10.77 -18.18
N PHE A 177 -23.88 -11.56 -19.24
CA PHE A 177 -25.00 -11.98 -20.08
C PHE A 177 -25.10 -13.50 -20.12
N ASP A 178 -26.20 -14.07 -19.63
CA ASP A 178 -26.44 -15.52 -19.70
C ASP A 178 -27.12 -15.88 -21.02
N ALA A 179 -26.32 -16.34 -21.98
CA ALA A 179 -26.73 -16.72 -23.32
C ALA A 179 -27.85 -17.79 -23.34
N ARG A 180 -28.00 -18.59 -22.27
CA ARG A 180 -29.05 -19.62 -22.23
C ARG A 180 -30.44 -19.02 -22.03
N CYS A 181 -30.55 -17.88 -21.36
CA CYS A 181 -31.84 -17.30 -20.98
C CYS A 181 -32.01 -15.83 -21.39
N GLY A 182 -31.00 -15.22 -22.02
CA GLY A 182 -31.05 -13.86 -22.52
C GLY A 182 -31.07 -12.79 -21.41
N LYS A 183 -30.57 -13.11 -20.21
CA LYS A 183 -30.63 -12.20 -19.06
C LYS A 183 -29.28 -11.54 -18.79
N PHE A 184 -29.34 -10.28 -18.40
CA PHE A 184 -28.19 -9.55 -17.90
C PHE A 184 -28.16 -9.54 -16.37
N GLY A 185 -26.95 -9.53 -15.83
CA GLY A 185 -26.70 -9.41 -14.39
C GLY A 185 -25.57 -8.44 -14.12
N TRP A 186 -25.64 -7.77 -12.97
CA TRP A 186 -24.56 -6.93 -12.48
C TRP A 186 -23.80 -7.65 -11.37
N VAL A 187 -22.49 -7.71 -11.51
CA VAL A 187 -21.57 -8.40 -10.61
C VAL A 187 -20.79 -7.38 -9.79
N ASP A 188 -20.62 -7.68 -8.49
CA ASP A 188 -19.80 -6.89 -7.58
C ASP A 188 -18.91 -7.80 -6.74
N GLN A 189 -17.60 -7.67 -6.97
CA GLN A 189 -16.55 -8.46 -6.34
C GLN A 189 -15.67 -7.62 -5.42
N ARG A 190 -15.99 -6.36 -5.13
CA ARG A 190 -15.18 -5.51 -4.24
C ARG A 190 -14.93 -6.15 -2.87
N PHE A 191 -15.92 -6.90 -2.37
CA PHE A 191 -15.89 -7.61 -1.09
C PHE A 191 -15.68 -9.13 -1.22
N SER A 192 -15.28 -9.61 -2.40
CA SER A 192 -15.04 -11.03 -2.67
C SER A 192 -13.63 -11.47 -2.27
N SER A 193 -13.35 -12.78 -2.37
CA SER A 193 -11.99 -13.31 -2.17
C SER A 193 -11.01 -12.79 -3.24
N ASP A 194 -9.70 -12.83 -2.95
CA ASP A 194 -8.66 -12.42 -3.91
C ASP A 194 -8.74 -13.23 -5.22
N SER A 195 -9.03 -14.54 -5.14
CA SER A 195 -9.19 -15.37 -6.34
C SER A 195 -10.38 -14.97 -7.20
N GLN A 196 -11.42 -14.36 -6.62
CA GLN A 196 -12.52 -13.80 -7.40
C GLN A 196 -12.14 -12.43 -7.96
N ARG A 197 -11.61 -11.53 -7.13
CA ARG A 197 -11.23 -10.16 -7.55
C ARG A 197 -10.16 -10.12 -8.65
N TYR A 198 -9.23 -11.07 -8.63
CA TYR A 198 -8.08 -11.10 -9.53
C TYR A 198 -8.04 -12.35 -10.39
N GLY A 199 -9.10 -13.17 -10.48
CA GLY A 199 -9.01 -14.47 -11.16
C GLY A 199 -9.71 -14.57 -12.51
N PHE A 200 -10.33 -13.49 -13.00
CA PHE A 200 -11.05 -13.48 -14.26
C PHE A 200 -10.29 -12.69 -15.32
N GLY A 201 -9.54 -13.38 -16.18
CA GLY A 201 -8.60 -12.77 -17.13
C GLY A 201 -9.22 -12.03 -18.30
N PHE A 202 -10.55 -12.13 -18.51
CA PHE A 202 -11.26 -11.43 -19.59
C PHE A 202 -11.19 -9.90 -19.47
N SER A 203 -10.93 -9.35 -18.28
CA SER A 203 -10.92 -7.89 -18.06
C SER A 203 -9.53 -7.29 -17.85
N TYR A 204 -8.48 -8.05 -18.13
CA TYR A 204 -7.12 -7.64 -17.84
C TYR A 204 -6.58 -6.68 -18.91
N VAL A 205 -6.06 -5.54 -18.44
CA VAL A 205 -5.14 -4.69 -19.21
C VAL A 205 -3.83 -4.59 -18.44
N TYR A 206 -2.69 -4.75 -19.10
CA TYR A 206 -1.37 -4.78 -18.44
C TYR A 206 -0.21 -4.42 -19.35
N MET A 207 0.93 -4.08 -18.76
CA MET A 207 2.17 -3.80 -19.48
C MET A 207 2.70 -5.08 -20.13
N ARG A 208 3.00 -5.02 -21.43
CA ARG A 208 3.61 -6.13 -22.19
C ARG A 208 4.87 -6.63 -21.49
N LEU A 209 5.73 -5.70 -21.08
CA LEU A 209 7.00 -6.00 -20.45
C LEU A 209 6.82 -6.87 -19.19
N SER A 210 5.83 -6.57 -18.36
CA SER A 210 5.52 -7.35 -17.16
C SER A 210 5.18 -8.80 -17.49
N SER A 211 4.38 -9.03 -18.54
CA SER A 211 4.03 -10.40 -18.97
C SER A 211 5.16 -11.15 -19.69
N LEU A 212 6.13 -10.45 -20.30
CA LEU A 212 7.32 -11.09 -20.88
C LEU A 212 8.25 -11.63 -19.79
N HIS A 213 8.38 -10.90 -18.68
CA HIS A 213 9.16 -11.35 -17.53
C HIS A 213 8.41 -12.38 -16.67
N HIS A 214 7.09 -12.30 -16.63
CA HIS A 214 6.22 -13.13 -15.79
C HIS A 214 5.15 -13.77 -16.69
N PRO A 215 5.49 -14.82 -17.46
CA PRO A 215 4.53 -15.45 -18.37
C PRO A 215 3.41 -16.17 -17.60
N TYR A 216 2.28 -16.40 -18.28
CA TYR A 216 1.22 -17.26 -17.78
C TYR A 216 1.75 -18.69 -17.59
N PRO A 217 1.33 -19.42 -16.54
CA PRO A 217 1.64 -20.84 -16.45
C PRO A 217 0.97 -21.62 -17.60
N ASN A 218 1.65 -22.64 -18.13
CA ASN A 218 1.13 -23.50 -19.20
C ASN A 218 0.02 -24.45 -18.67
N GLN A 219 -1.17 -23.90 -18.43
CA GLN A 219 -2.34 -24.63 -17.92
C GLN A 219 -3.66 -24.01 -18.43
N ASN A 220 -4.77 -24.73 -18.26
CA ASN A 220 -6.11 -24.35 -18.76
C ASN A 220 -7.02 -23.72 -17.70
N MET A 221 -6.66 -23.78 -16.41
CA MET A 221 -7.52 -23.30 -15.34
C MET A 221 -6.68 -22.59 -14.29
N GLY A 222 -7.05 -21.35 -13.97
CA GLY A 222 -6.39 -20.54 -12.95
C GLY A 222 -5.05 -19.93 -13.39
N GLU A 223 -4.71 -20.04 -14.67
CA GLU A 223 -3.56 -19.37 -15.28
C GLU A 223 -3.65 -17.85 -15.13
N ASP A 224 -4.86 -17.29 -15.28
CA ASP A 224 -5.14 -15.87 -15.12
C ASP A 224 -4.81 -15.38 -13.71
N TYR A 225 -5.39 -16.04 -12.70
CA TYR A 225 -5.15 -15.73 -11.30
C TYR A 225 -3.67 -15.90 -10.94
N ALA A 226 -3.02 -16.98 -11.40
CA ALA A 226 -1.61 -17.21 -11.12
C ALA A 226 -0.74 -16.07 -11.66
N PHE A 227 -1.00 -15.62 -12.89
CA PHE A 227 -0.30 -14.49 -13.51
C PHE A 227 -0.55 -13.17 -12.74
N PHE A 228 -1.80 -12.78 -12.54
CA PHE A 228 -2.12 -11.50 -11.87
C PHE A 228 -1.74 -11.50 -10.39
N ASN A 229 -1.82 -12.64 -9.70
CA ASN A 229 -1.36 -12.74 -8.32
C ASN A 229 0.17 -12.65 -8.22
N ALA A 230 0.92 -13.26 -9.15
CA ALA A 230 2.36 -13.09 -9.22
C ALA A 230 2.75 -11.62 -9.46
N LEU A 231 2.05 -10.95 -10.40
CA LEU A 231 2.26 -9.52 -10.67
C LEU A 231 1.96 -8.66 -9.43
N ARG A 232 0.83 -8.91 -8.75
CA ARG A 232 0.38 -8.16 -7.57
C ARG A 232 1.33 -8.26 -6.38
N LEU A 233 1.97 -9.43 -6.18
CA LEU A 233 2.80 -9.70 -4.99
C LEU A 233 4.24 -9.17 -5.10
N ARG A 234 4.59 -8.54 -6.21
CA ARG A 234 5.87 -7.85 -6.38
C ARG A 234 6.01 -6.70 -5.38
N ARG A 235 7.25 -6.49 -4.90
CA ARG A 235 7.58 -5.51 -3.84
C ARG A 235 8.47 -4.37 -4.31
N HIS A 236 8.76 -4.31 -5.61
CA HIS A 236 9.50 -3.21 -6.22
C HIS A 236 8.50 -2.13 -6.67
N PRO A 237 8.94 -0.89 -6.93
CA PRO A 237 8.08 0.09 -7.61
C PRO A 237 7.69 -0.41 -9.01
N THR A 238 6.49 -0.06 -9.46
CA THR A 238 6.07 -0.32 -10.85
C THR A 238 6.91 0.48 -11.83
N VAL A 239 6.94 0.06 -13.10
CA VAL A 239 7.55 0.84 -14.19
C VAL A 239 6.97 2.27 -14.28
N LEU A 240 5.73 2.48 -13.85
CA LEU A 240 5.06 3.78 -13.81
C LEU A 240 5.27 4.55 -12.48
N GLY A 241 6.12 4.05 -11.58
CA GLY A 241 6.49 4.70 -10.32
C GLY A 241 5.46 4.58 -9.18
N GLY A 242 4.55 3.61 -9.27
CA GLY A 242 3.58 3.26 -8.23
C GLY A 242 4.08 2.16 -7.30
N GLN A 243 3.38 1.95 -6.19
CA GLN A 243 3.65 0.87 -5.23
C GLN A 243 2.72 -0.34 -5.40
N ARG A 244 1.63 -0.17 -6.14
CA ARG A 244 0.63 -1.20 -6.40
C ARG A 244 0.80 -1.68 -7.85
N HIS A 245 1.14 -2.96 -8.05
CA HIS A 245 1.35 -3.51 -9.39
C HIS A 245 0.04 -3.78 -10.15
N VAL A 246 -1.04 -4.10 -9.44
CA VAL A 246 -2.35 -4.39 -10.05
C VAL A 246 -3.41 -3.47 -9.48
N ALA A 247 -3.91 -2.55 -10.31
CA ALA A 247 -5.03 -1.68 -10.07
C ALA A 247 -6.36 -2.43 -10.15
N LEU A 248 -7.38 -1.85 -9.52
CA LEU A 248 -8.76 -2.31 -9.58
C LEU A 248 -9.61 -1.15 -10.11
N HIS A 249 -10.59 -1.47 -10.96
CA HIS A 249 -11.55 -0.50 -11.46
C HIS A 249 -12.98 -1.00 -11.27
N THR A 250 -13.91 -0.09 -11.03
CA THR A 250 -15.35 -0.37 -10.91
C THR A 250 -16.05 0.04 -12.19
N ASP A 251 -16.54 -0.93 -12.95
CA ASP A 251 -17.44 -0.66 -14.07
C ASP A 251 -18.81 -0.21 -13.55
N GLU A 252 -19.07 1.09 -13.64
CA GLU A 252 -20.37 1.70 -13.33
C GLU A 252 -21.17 2.04 -14.59
N CYS A 253 -20.53 2.07 -15.76
CA CYS A 253 -21.12 2.50 -17.03
C CYS A 253 -21.45 1.33 -17.96
N GLY A 254 -21.05 0.12 -17.63
CA GLY A 254 -21.21 -1.06 -18.47
C GLY A 254 -20.26 -1.04 -19.66
N ILE A 255 -18.97 -0.80 -19.41
CA ILE A 255 -17.91 -0.86 -20.43
C ILE A 255 -17.53 -2.30 -20.81
N CYS A 256 -17.92 -3.30 -20.00
CA CYS A 256 -17.63 -4.70 -20.25
C CYS A 256 -18.82 -5.61 -19.90
N CYS A 257 -19.12 -6.57 -20.79
CA CYS A 257 -20.10 -7.61 -20.54
C CYS A 257 -19.52 -9.01 -20.82
N HIS A 258 -19.42 -9.81 -19.76
CA HIS A 258 -18.92 -11.18 -19.83
C HIS A 258 -20.04 -12.18 -20.14
N THR A 259 -19.82 -13.03 -21.12
CA THR A 259 -20.83 -13.97 -21.64
C THR A 259 -20.76 -15.31 -20.94
N LEU A 260 -21.87 -15.71 -20.33
CA LEU A 260 -22.04 -17.04 -19.75
C LEU A 260 -22.77 -17.96 -20.73
N HIS A 261 -22.12 -19.04 -21.11
CA HIS A 261 -22.63 -20.10 -21.99
C HIS A 261 -22.44 -21.48 -21.33
N PRO A 262 -23.05 -22.58 -21.83
CA PRO A 262 -23.04 -23.88 -21.16
C PRO A 262 -21.66 -24.51 -20.90
N LYS A 263 -20.62 -24.01 -21.57
CA LYS A 263 -19.23 -24.46 -21.41
C LYS A 263 -18.39 -23.48 -20.57
N SER A 264 -18.96 -22.38 -20.10
CA SER A 264 -18.26 -21.43 -19.22
C SER A 264 -17.91 -22.12 -17.90
N THR A 265 -16.65 -21.99 -17.52
CA THR A 265 -16.11 -22.54 -16.26
C THR A 265 -16.10 -21.49 -15.13
N SER A 266 -16.54 -20.26 -15.42
CA SER A 266 -16.59 -19.13 -14.51
C SER A 266 -17.75 -19.26 -13.51
N GLY A 267 -17.42 -19.43 -12.22
CA GLY A 267 -18.37 -19.45 -11.10
C GLY A 267 -18.82 -18.06 -10.66
N VAL A 268 -19.25 -17.20 -11.60
CA VAL A 268 -19.62 -15.81 -11.35
C VAL A 268 -21.13 -15.70 -11.10
N TYR A 269 -21.51 -15.05 -10.00
CA TYR A 269 -22.91 -14.85 -9.63
C TYR A 269 -23.22 -13.36 -9.58
N ALA A 270 -24.26 -12.94 -10.31
CA ALA A 270 -24.73 -11.57 -10.26
C ALA A 270 -25.37 -11.25 -8.91
N LYS A 271 -25.10 -10.04 -8.41
CA LYS A 271 -25.78 -9.50 -7.23
C LYS A 271 -27.25 -9.22 -7.52
N ARG A 272 -27.55 -8.76 -8.74
CA ARG A 272 -28.89 -8.45 -9.21
C ARG A 272 -29.01 -8.68 -10.71
N GLN A 273 -30.22 -8.96 -11.16
CA GLN A 273 -30.58 -8.88 -12.57
C GLN A 273 -30.57 -7.41 -13.03
N VAL A 274 -30.15 -7.18 -14.28
CA VAL A 274 -30.18 -5.89 -14.97
C VAL A 274 -31.34 -5.95 -15.98
N HIS A 275 -32.13 -4.88 -16.04
CA HIS A 275 -33.32 -4.80 -16.90
C HIS A 275 -33.01 -4.10 -18.22
N ASP A 276 -33.84 -4.35 -19.23
CA ASP A 276 -33.73 -3.79 -20.58
C ASP A 276 -33.54 -2.26 -20.57
N GLU A 277 -34.25 -1.55 -19.69
CA GLU A 277 -34.11 -0.09 -19.59
C GLU A 277 -32.73 0.37 -19.11
N GLU A 278 -32.07 -0.43 -18.26
CA GLU A 278 -30.70 -0.15 -17.82
C GLU A 278 -29.68 -0.56 -18.89
N ILE A 279 -29.95 -1.65 -19.62
CA ILE A 279 -29.09 -2.14 -20.72
C ILE A 279 -28.93 -1.06 -21.79
N GLU A 280 -30.01 -0.36 -22.16
CA GLU A 280 -29.98 0.76 -23.11
C GLU A 280 -29.06 1.91 -22.67
N GLY A 281 -28.82 2.04 -21.36
CA GLY A 281 -27.95 3.06 -20.78
C GLY A 281 -26.50 2.63 -20.59
N LEU A 282 -26.14 1.38 -20.90
CA LEU A 282 -24.78 0.89 -20.76
C LEU A 282 -23.92 1.27 -21.98
N ASP A 283 -22.63 1.48 -21.77
CA ASP A 283 -21.68 1.82 -22.84
C ASP A 283 -21.58 0.71 -23.91
N ILE A 284 -21.78 -0.57 -23.54
CA ILE A 284 -21.90 -1.68 -24.50
C ILE A 284 -23.08 -1.53 -25.47
N ALA A 285 -24.10 -0.73 -25.15
CA ALA A 285 -25.20 -0.42 -26.06
C ALA A 285 -24.76 0.45 -27.24
N GLY A 286 -23.61 1.12 -27.13
CA GLY A 286 -22.96 1.82 -28.23
C GLY A 286 -22.31 0.90 -29.27
N LEU A 287 -22.30 -0.43 -29.06
CA LEU A 287 -21.82 -1.38 -30.06
C LEU A 287 -22.92 -1.67 -31.10
N ASP A 288 -22.63 -1.41 -32.36
CA ASP A 288 -23.53 -1.70 -33.49
C ASP A 288 -23.93 -3.18 -33.58
N ILE A 289 -23.11 -4.07 -33.01
CA ILE A 289 -23.34 -5.51 -33.01
C ILE A 289 -24.25 -6.01 -31.89
N LEU A 290 -24.65 -5.18 -30.91
CA LEU A 290 -25.36 -5.66 -29.72
C LEU A 290 -26.70 -6.32 -30.07
N GLY A 291 -27.49 -5.73 -30.97
CA GLY A 291 -28.76 -6.31 -31.40
C GLY A 291 -28.59 -7.68 -32.08
N GLU A 292 -27.62 -7.79 -32.99
CA GLU A 292 -27.26 -9.07 -33.63
C GLU A 292 -26.75 -10.07 -32.59
N TYR A 293 -25.88 -9.62 -31.67
CA TYR A 293 -25.34 -10.41 -30.56
C TYR A 293 -26.43 -11.08 -29.73
N LEU A 294 -27.40 -10.30 -29.26
CA LEU A 294 -28.49 -10.81 -28.43
C LEU A 294 -29.41 -11.78 -29.17
N SER A 295 -29.56 -11.61 -30.48
CA SER A 295 -30.38 -12.51 -31.30
C SER A 295 -29.74 -13.87 -31.61
N ARG A 296 -28.43 -14.00 -31.41
CA ARG A 296 -27.67 -15.20 -31.81
C ARG A 296 -27.91 -16.41 -30.91
N PHE A 297 -28.28 -16.21 -29.65
CA PHE A 297 -28.38 -17.30 -28.69
C PHE A 297 -29.82 -17.78 -28.49
N PRO A 298 -30.13 -19.06 -28.76
CA PRO A 298 -31.45 -19.59 -28.49
C PRO A 298 -31.72 -19.62 -26.98
N HIS A 299 -32.87 -19.10 -26.55
CA HIS A 299 -33.30 -19.13 -25.16
C HIS A 299 -33.68 -20.56 -24.75
N THR A 300 -32.67 -21.35 -24.38
CA THR A 300 -32.77 -22.73 -23.89
C THR A 300 -33.26 -22.86 -22.45
N ALA A 301 -33.32 -21.76 -21.69
CA ALA A 301 -33.80 -21.72 -20.31
C ALA A 301 -34.59 -20.43 -20.01
N SER A 302 -35.56 -20.51 -19.09
CA SER A 302 -36.33 -19.33 -18.61
C SER A 302 -35.72 -18.67 -17.37
N VAL A 303 -34.78 -19.35 -16.70
CA VAL A 303 -34.11 -18.91 -15.47
C VAL A 303 -32.60 -19.11 -15.60
N SER A 304 -31.84 -18.20 -15.00
CA SER A 304 -30.37 -18.31 -14.92
C SER A 304 -29.99 -18.96 -13.58
N GLY A 305 -28.98 -19.83 -13.60
CA GLY A 305 -28.32 -20.30 -12.38
C GLY A 305 -27.34 -19.28 -11.78
N TYR A 306 -26.99 -18.24 -12.54
CA TYR A 306 -25.98 -17.22 -12.18
C TYR A 306 -26.63 -15.87 -11.83
N ILE A 307 -27.85 -15.62 -12.32
CA ILE A 307 -28.57 -14.36 -12.13
C ILE A 307 -29.86 -14.63 -11.34
N GLY A 308 -29.86 -14.24 -10.06
CA GLY A 308 -30.97 -14.47 -9.13
C GLY A 308 -32.21 -13.64 -9.46
N GLY A 309 -33.40 -14.26 -9.43
CA GLY A 309 -34.69 -13.67 -9.81
C GLY A 309 -35.31 -12.65 -8.84
N LYS A 310 -34.58 -12.16 -7.83
CA LYS A 310 -35.04 -11.02 -7.03
C LYS A 310 -34.57 -9.73 -7.69
N SER A 311 -35.35 -9.27 -8.66
CA SER A 311 -35.28 -7.90 -9.17
C SER A 311 -35.57 -6.93 -8.03
N GLN A 312 -34.53 -6.38 -7.40
CA GLN A 312 -34.65 -5.14 -6.66
C GLN A 312 -34.27 -4.01 -7.62
N ARG A 313 -35.26 -3.41 -8.28
CA ARG A 313 -35.08 -2.04 -8.76
C ARG A 313 -34.79 -1.22 -7.50
N ARG A 314 -33.65 -0.51 -7.46
CA ARG A 314 -33.28 0.32 -6.31
C ARG A 314 -34.47 1.20 -5.95
N GLU A 315 -34.92 1.16 -4.70
CA GLU A 315 -35.99 2.04 -4.27
C GLU A 315 -35.44 3.44 -4.06
N GLN A 316 -36.21 4.44 -4.47
CA GLN A 316 -35.98 5.84 -4.20
C GLN A 316 -37.21 6.44 -3.53
N LYS A 317 -36.97 7.45 -2.70
CA LYS A 317 -38.01 8.25 -2.07
C LYS A 317 -38.18 9.53 -2.88
N VAL A 318 -39.35 9.69 -3.49
CA VAL A 318 -39.70 10.88 -4.26
C VAL A 318 -40.64 11.73 -3.43
N LYS A 319 -40.25 12.99 -3.21
CA LYS A 319 -41.10 13.99 -2.56
C LYS A 319 -42.12 14.52 -3.54
N VAL A 320 -43.40 14.36 -3.23
CA VAL A 320 -44.52 14.87 -4.02
C VAL A 320 -45.27 15.92 -3.21
N GLN A 321 -45.38 17.12 -3.78
CA GLN A 321 -46.12 18.21 -3.15
C GLN A 321 -47.55 18.26 -3.67
N LEU A 322 -48.51 18.15 -2.75
CA LEU A 322 -49.94 18.28 -3.01
C LEU A 322 -50.47 19.57 -2.37
N SER A 323 -51.68 19.99 -2.76
CA SER A 323 -52.36 21.15 -2.16
C SER A 323 -52.62 20.99 -0.65
N VAL A 324 -52.54 19.77 -0.13
CA VAL A 324 -52.81 19.42 1.27
C VAL A 324 -51.55 19.12 2.08
N GLY A 325 -50.35 19.15 1.46
CA GLY A 325 -49.09 18.87 2.15
C GLY A 325 -48.02 18.23 1.27
N GLU A 326 -46.84 18.02 1.85
CA GLU A 326 -45.74 17.29 1.23
C GLU A 326 -45.80 15.81 1.64
N PHE A 327 -45.65 14.91 0.67
CA PHE A 327 -45.70 13.46 0.88
C PHE A 327 -44.45 12.81 0.31
N GLU A 328 -43.95 11.79 1.01
CA GLU A 328 -42.81 11.00 0.55
C GLU A 328 -43.30 9.66 0.01
N VAL A 329 -43.12 9.46 -1.30
CA VAL A 329 -43.56 8.26 -2.00
C VAL A 329 -42.34 7.42 -2.32
N THR A 330 -42.27 6.21 -1.73
CA THR A 330 -41.26 5.22 -2.11
C THR A 330 -41.66 4.59 -3.44
N CYS A 331 -40.77 4.60 -4.42
CA CYS A 331 -40.97 3.95 -5.71
C CYS A 331 -39.63 3.47 -6.28
N ALA A 332 -39.66 2.65 -7.33
CA ALA A 332 -38.44 2.22 -8.01
C ALA A 332 -37.70 3.41 -8.66
N VAL A 333 -36.37 3.36 -8.71
CA VAL A 333 -35.56 4.22 -9.60
C VAL A 333 -36.02 3.98 -11.04
N GLY A 334 -36.36 5.06 -11.75
CA GLY A 334 -36.96 5.01 -13.09
C GLY A 334 -38.49 4.83 -13.13
N ALA A 335 -39.18 4.87 -11.97
CA ALA A 335 -40.64 4.75 -11.93
C ALA A 335 -41.34 5.79 -12.84
N THR A 336 -42.32 5.31 -13.60
CA THR A 336 -43.16 6.13 -14.46
C THR A 336 -44.06 7.04 -13.63
N ALA A 337 -44.52 8.16 -14.22
CA ALA A 337 -45.47 9.06 -13.56
C ALA A 337 -46.75 8.33 -13.12
N ARG A 338 -47.15 7.27 -13.83
CA ARG A 338 -48.31 6.44 -13.48
C ARG A 338 -48.05 5.61 -12.22
N GLU A 339 -46.92 4.92 -12.15
CA GLU A 339 -46.56 4.11 -10.98
C GLU A 339 -46.43 4.98 -9.72
N LEU A 340 -45.83 6.18 -9.86
CA LEU A 340 -45.74 7.15 -8.78
C LEU A 340 -47.12 7.60 -8.29
N LEU A 341 -48.07 7.84 -9.20
CA LEU A 341 -49.45 8.20 -8.86
C LEU A 341 -50.21 7.05 -8.19
N GLU A 342 -49.97 5.80 -8.59
CA GLU A 342 -50.56 4.61 -7.97
C GLU A 342 -50.04 4.41 -6.54
N HIS A 343 -48.73 4.63 -6.29
CA HIS A 343 -48.13 4.54 -4.95
C HIS A 343 -48.60 5.68 -4.04
N LEU A 344 -48.68 6.90 -4.58
CA LEU A 344 -49.20 8.06 -3.86
C LEU A 344 -50.69 7.90 -3.53
N HIS A 345 -51.50 7.38 -4.45
CA HIS A 345 -52.91 7.10 -4.22
C HIS A 345 -53.12 6.07 -3.12
N ALA A 346 -52.33 4.99 -3.12
CA ALA A 346 -52.36 3.97 -2.06
C ALA A 346 -52.02 4.54 -0.68
N GLN A 347 -51.07 5.48 -0.59
CA GLN A 347 -50.67 6.12 0.66
C GLN A 347 -51.69 7.15 1.18
N LEU A 348 -52.40 7.86 0.30
CA LEU A 348 -53.31 8.94 0.70
C LEU A 348 -54.68 8.45 1.20
N LEU A 349 -55.01 7.15 1.04
CA LEU A 349 -56.28 6.54 1.45
C LEU A 349 -57.54 7.33 1.02
N CYS A 350 -57.46 8.09 -0.06
CA CYS A 350 -58.56 8.91 -0.55
C CYS A 350 -59.43 8.08 -1.52
N GLY A 351 -60.74 8.03 -1.26
CA GLY A 351 -61.72 7.20 -1.99
C GLY A 351 -61.96 7.53 -3.48
N GLY A 352 -61.04 8.24 -4.13
CA GLY A 352 -61.02 8.51 -5.58
C GLY A 352 -60.22 7.47 -6.38
N LYS A 353 -60.06 7.68 -7.69
CA LYS A 353 -59.24 6.83 -8.58
C LYS A 353 -57.89 7.51 -8.87
N PRO A 354 -56.80 6.77 -9.18
CA PRO A 354 -55.48 7.36 -9.47
C PRO A 354 -55.48 8.44 -10.56
N ARG A 355 -56.41 8.35 -11.52
CA ARG A 355 -56.64 9.32 -12.61
C ARG A 355 -57.10 10.71 -12.16
N ASP A 356 -57.55 10.83 -10.90
CA ASP A 356 -58.05 12.09 -10.34
C ASP A 356 -56.89 12.98 -9.84
N LEU A 357 -55.67 12.44 -9.77
CA LEU A 357 -54.44 13.16 -9.43
C LEU A 357 -53.71 13.59 -10.72
N ARG A 358 -53.29 14.86 -10.80
CA ARG A 358 -52.47 15.38 -11.90
C ARG A 358 -51.07 15.71 -11.39
N LEU A 359 -50.06 15.06 -11.97
CA LEU A 359 -48.65 15.28 -11.64
C LEU A 359 -48.12 16.44 -12.50
N HIS A 360 -47.63 17.50 -11.87
CA HIS A 360 -46.96 18.61 -12.54
C HIS A 360 -45.47 18.57 -12.20
N ARG A 361 -44.59 18.58 -13.21
CA ARG A 361 -43.13 18.68 -13.00
C ARG A 361 -42.85 20.05 -12.39
N SER A 362 -42.31 20.09 -11.17
CA SER A 362 -41.75 21.33 -10.64
C SER A 362 -40.55 21.72 -11.51
N LYS A 363 -40.42 23.01 -11.84
CA LYS A 363 -39.16 23.50 -12.43
C LYS A 363 -38.05 23.08 -11.47
N PRO A 364 -36.92 22.54 -11.98
CA PRO A 364 -35.78 22.21 -11.13
C PRO A 364 -35.50 23.43 -10.26
N VAL A 365 -35.52 23.24 -8.94
CA VAL A 365 -34.85 24.20 -8.07
C VAL A 365 -33.43 24.23 -8.61
N LEU A 366 -33.06 25.38 -9.17
CA LEU A 366 -31.77 25.64 -9.77
C LEU A 366 -30.70 24.90 -8.96
N GLN A 367 -30.11 23.85 -9.55
CA GLN A 367 -28.76 23.47 -9.17
C GLN A 367 -27.98 24.76 -9.35
N ALA A 368 -27.60 25.37 -8.22
CA ALA A 368 -26.78 26.55 -8.27
C ALA A 368 -25.53 26.13 -9.03
N LYS A 369 -25.28 26.80 -10.16
CA LYS A 369 -23.97 26.72 -10.81
C LYS A 369 -22.94 26.94 -9.70
N PRO A 370 -21.95 26.04 -9.53
CA PRO A 370 -20.91 26.29 -8.55
C PRO A 370 -20.33 27.67 -8.83
N PRO A 371 -20.08 28.49 -7.78
CA PRO A 371 -19.55 29.83 -7.98
C PRO A 371 -18.26 29.74 -8.79
N PRO A 372 -17.99 30.72 -9.69
CA PRO A 372 -16.77 30.73 -10.47
C PRO A 372 -15.55 30.69 -9.55
N LYS A 373 -14.49 30.04 -10.04
CA LYS A 373 -13.19 29.84 -9.38
C LYS A 373 -12.78 31.09 -8.60
N CYS A 374 -12.48 30.94 -7.31
CA CYS A 374 -11.91 32.02 -6.53
C CYS A 374 -10.44 32.25 -6.97
N GLN A 375 -10.23 33.03 -8.03
CA GLN A 375 -8.89 33.47 -8.40
C GLN A 375 -8.40 34.46 -7.33
N PRO A 376 -7.12 34.39 -6.92
CA PRO A 376 -6.56 35.38 -6.01
C PRO A 376 -6.54 36.74 -6.72
N SER A 377 -7.46 37.63 -6.36
CA SER A 377 -7.52 39.00 -6.90
C SER A 377 -6.83 39.95 -5.92
N SER A 378 -5.96 40.81 -6.41
CA SER A 378 -5.24 41.81 -5.61
C SER A 378 -6.12 42.95 -5.06
N GLU A 379 -7.42 43.00 -5.39
CA GLU A 379 -8.28 44.16 -5.13
C GLU A 379 -9.35 43.94 -4.05
N ARG A 380 -9.59 42.71 -3.55
CA ARG A 380 -10.64 42.41 -2.55
C ARG A 380 -10.07 41.83 -1.25
N ARG A 381 -10.77 42.08 -0.14
CA ARG A 381 -10.47 41.45 1.15
C ARG A 381 -10.67 39.94 1.09
N LEU A 382 -9.81 39.20 1.79
CA LEU A 382 -9.97 37.76 1.98
C LEU A 382 -11.24 37.48 2.77
N ARG A 383 -12.02 36.46 2.40
CA ARG A 383 -13.26 36.12 3.09
C ARG A 383 -13.14 34.76 3.77
N ALA A 384 -13.28 34.74 5.09
CA ALA A 384 -13.17 33.54 5.92
C ALA A 384 -14.55 33.14 6.48
N LEU A 385 -14.96 31.89 6.26
CA LEU A 385 -16.15 31.30 6.87
C LEU A 385 -15.73 30.53 8.14
N ALA A 386 -16.25 30.94 9.29
CA ALA A 386 -15.97 30.35 10.58
C ALA A 386 -17.16 29.54 11.12
N LEU A 387 -16.92 28.27 11.47
CA LEU A 387 -17.92 27.33 11.98
C LEU A 387 -17.59 26.88 13.41
N HIS A 388 -18.57 26.97 14.30
CA HIS A 388 -18.41 26.65 15.72
C HIS A 388 -18.49 25.14 16.02
N GLY A 389 -18.17 24.73 17.25
CA GLY A 389 -18.33 23.36 17.73
C GLY A 389 -19.74 23.07 18.26
N ALA A 390 -19.96 21.94 18.95
CA ALA A 390 -21.26 21.69 19.57
C ALA A 390 -21.53 22.65 20.74
N ALA A 391 -22.81 22.83 21.11
CA ALA A 391 -23.22 23.63 22.27
C ALA A 391 -22.61 25.05 22.27
N SER A 392 -22.64 25.72 21.11
CA SER A 392 -21.96 27.00 20.88
C SER A 392 -22.79 27.94 20.01
N ASN A 393 -22.23 29.09 19.64
CA ASN A 393 -22.83 30.03 18.68
C ASN A 393 -21.77 30.94 18.04
N SER A 394 -22.22 31.74 17.09
CA SER A 394 -21.44 32.70 16.31
C SER A 394 -20.67 33.69 17.19
N ASN A 395 -21.23 34.14 18.32
CA ASN A 395 -20.52 34.99 19.27
C ASN A 395 -19.33 34.29 19.95
N ILE A 396 -19.49 33.01 20.29
CA ILE A 396 -18.43 32.22 20.94
C ILE A 396 -17.30 31.91 19.98
N ILE A 397 -17.58 31.43 18.76
CA ILE A 397 -16.51 31.18 17.77
C ILE A 397 -15.84 32.48 17.33
N LYS A 398 -16.56 33.60 17.31
CA LYS A 398 -15.99 34.93 17.11
C LYS A 398 -15.02 35.30 18.24
N PHE A 399 -15.33 34.95 19.49
CA PHE A 399 -14.40 35.10 20.61
C PHE A 399 -13.20 34.15 20.49
N GLN A 400 -13.41 32.87 20.20
CA GLN A 400 -12.35 31.86 20.07
C GLN A 400 -11.36 32.20 18.95
N THR A 401 -11.84 32.75 17.83
CA THR A 401 -10.99 33.20 16.71
C THR A 401 -10.26 34.53 16.98
N THR A 402 -10.33 35.12 18.19
CA THR A 402 -9.74 36.45 18.47
C THR A 402 -8.24 36.51 18.23
N MET A 403 -7.47 35.50 18.64
CA MET A 403 -6.03 35.48 18.38
C MET A 403 -5.74 35.35 16.89
N LEU A 404 -6.38 34.41 16.21
CA LEU A 404 -6.26 34.22 14.77
C LEU A 404 -6.60 35.49 13.98
N ARG A 405 -7.68 36.18 14.34
CA ARG A 405 -8.09 37.47 13.74
C ARG A 405 -7.07 38.57 13.95
N LYS A 406 -6.49 38.66 15.15
CA LYS A 406 -5.42 39.63 15.42
C LYS A 406 -4.20 39.36 14.55
N THR A 407 -3.85 38.09 14.33
CA THR A 407 -2.68 37.69 13.54
C THR A 407 -2.89 37.85 12.03
N LEU A 408 -4.08 37.52 11.52
CA LEU A 408 -4.43 37.70 10.10
C LEU A 408 -4.68 39.16 9.71
N GLY A 409 -4.95 40.03 10.68
CA GLY A 409 -5.11 41.46 10.44
C GLY A 409 -6.52 41.87 9.99
N LYS A 410 -6.67 43.13 9.57
CA LYS A 410 -7.97 43.73 9.22
C LYS A 410 -8.42 43.44 7.79
N ASP A 411 -7.59 42.74 7.02
CA ASP A 411 -7.80 42.47 5.59
C ASP A 411 -8.60 41.18 5.33
N VAL A 412 -9.03 40.51 6.40
CA VAL A 412 -9.93 39.36 6.36
C VAL A 412 -11.33 39.75 6.84
N GLU A 413 -12.32 39.57 5.98
CA GLU A 413 -13.74 39.63 6.31
C GLU A 413 -14.20 38.27 6.86
N TRP A 414 -14.92 38.29 7.98
CA TRP A 414 -15.33 37.07 8.69
C TRP A 414 -16.84 36.86 8.60
N ILE A 415 -17.22 35.68 8.14
CA ILE A 415 -18.59 35.18 8.10
C ILE A 415 -18.71 34.13 9.20
N TYR A 416 -19.71 34.27 10.06
CA TYR A 416 -19.98 33.33 11.14
C TYR A 416 -21.35 32.69 10.91
N ALA A 417 -21.40 31.37 10.95
CA ALA A 417 -22.63 30.61 10.80
C ALA A 417 -22.98 29.88 12.09
N ASP A 418 -24.27 29.82 12.38
CA ASP A 418 -24.84 29.07 13.50
C ASP A 418 -25.41 27.74 13.02
N GLY A 419 -25.23 26.69 13.83
CA GLY A 419 -25.76 25.35 13.57
C GLY A 419 -27.29 25.32 13.62
N PRO A 420 -27.95 24.47 12.81
CA PRO A 420 -29.41 24.45 12.71
C PRO A 420 -30.10 23.77 13.91
N VAL A 421 -29.36 23.03 14.74
CA VAL A 421 -29.91 22.23 15.83
C VAL A 421 -29.82 23.02 17.14
N PRO A 422 -30.94 23.40 17.77
CA PRO A 422 -30.93 24.03 19.09
C PRO A 422 -30.30 23.09 20.13
N TRP A 423 -29.44 23.63 21.01
CA TRP A 423 -28.86 22.88 22.11
C TRP A 423 -29.45 23.32 23.45
N THR A 424 -29.76 22.36 24.31
CA THR A 424 -30.22 22.60 25.69
C THR A 424 -29.47 21.70 26.68
N PRO A 425 -29.17 22.18 27.90
CA PRO A 425 -28.57 21.34 28.94
C PRO A 425 -29.47 20.13 29.26
N GLY A 426 -28.85 18.97 29.47
CA GLY A 426 -29.58 17.77 29.89
C GLY A 426 -30.05 17.88 31.34
N LYS A 427 -31.27 17.42 31.63
CA LYS A 427 -31.86 17.47 32.98
C LYS A 427 -31.64 16.17 33.77
N ASP A 428 -31.66 15.01 33.10
CA ASP A 428 -31.36 13.69 33.67
C ASP A 428 -30.67 12.81 32.61
N LEU A 429 -29.34 12.94 32.53
CA LEU A 429 -28.56 12.29 31.48
C LEU A 429 -28.54 10.76 31.59
N GLU A 430 -28.71 10.21 32.79
CA GLU A 430 -28.79 8.76 33.00
C GLU A 430 -30.15 8.22 32.54
N ALA A 431 -31.25 8.89 32.88
CA ALA A 431 -32.59 8.49 32.45
C ALA A 431 -32.82 8.64 30.94
N ASP A 432 -32.11 9.58 30.29
CA ASP A 432 -32.20 9.85 28.84
C ASP A 432 -31.26 8.96 27.99
N GLY A 433 -30.53 8.01 28.61
CA GLY A 433 -29.55 7.16 27.92
C GLY A 433 -28.28 7.89 27.46
N ARG A 434 -27.96 9.03 28.08
CA ARG A 434 -26.84 9.94 27.73
C ARG A 434 -25.76 10.03 28.81
N GLY A 435 -25.72 9.09 29.76
CA GLY A 435 -24.81 9.14 30.93
C GLY A 435 -23.34 9.36 30.60
N GLY A 436 -22.86 8.80 29.48
CA GLY A 436 -21.47 8.98 28.99
C GLY A 436 -21.15 10.31 28.30
N LEU A 437 -22.10 11.25 28.17
CA LEU A 437 -21.93 12.55 27.48
C LEU A 437 -22.06 13.74 28.44
N GLN A 438 -21.71 13.55 29.71
CA GLN A 438 -21.87 14.59 30.74
C GLN A 438 -21.23 15.93 30.34
N ASP A 439 -20.05 15.95 29.73
CA ASP A 439 -19.39 17.19 29.31
C ASP A 439 -20.07 17.87 28.10
N HIS A 440 -20.74 17.10 27.24
CA HIS A 440 -21.42 17.62 26.04
C HIS A 440 -22.80 18.23 26.34
N PHE A 441 -23.45 17.77 27.42
CA PHE A 441 -24.77 18.23 27.85
C PHE A 441 -24.74 18.97 29.20
N ALA A 442 -23.55 19.20 29.75
CA ALA A 442 -23.35 20.01 30.95
C ALA A 442 -23.84 21.45 30.73
N PRO A 443 -24.44 22.09 31.74
CA PRO A 443 -24.75 23.51 31.69
C PRO A 443 -23.52 24.34 31.33
N ARG A 444 -23.66 25.25 30.34
CA ARG A 444 -22.55 26.12 29.92
C ARG A 444 -22.13 27.05 31.05
N SER A 445 -20.82 27.31 31.15
CA SER A 445 -20.25 28.10 32.24
C SER A 445 -20.78 29.55 32.22
N ALA A 446 -20.74 30.23 33.38
CA ALA A 446 -21.09 31.64 33.47
C ALA A 446 -20.23 32.55 32.58
N PHE A 447 -19.03 32.10 32.19
CA PHE A 447 -18.21 32.79 31.22
C PHE A 447 -18.78 32.67 29.80
N GLU A 448 -19.14 31.45 29.37
CA GLU A 448 -19.69 31.21 28.04
C GLU A 448 -21.07 31.83 27.86
N GLN A 449 -21.91 31.81 28.90
CA GLN A 449 -23.20 32.51 28.88
C GLN A 449 -23.03 34.03 28.69
N ARG A 450 -22.00 34.63 29.28
CA ARG A 450 -21.67 36.05 29.07
C ARG A 450 -21.19 36.32 27.64
N ILE A 451 -20.33 35.46 27.10
CA ILE A 451 -19.82 35.58 25.71
C ILE A 451 -20.95 35.39 24.70
N ALA A 452 -21.86 34.44 24.92
CA ALA A 452 -23.03 34.20 24.08
C ALA A 452 -23.96 35.42 23.99
N ALA A 453 -23.91 36.33 24.98
CA ALA A 453 -24.66 37.58 25.00
C ALA A 453 -26.17 37.41 24.75
N GLY A 454 -26.76 36.36 25.32
CA GLY A 454 -28.19 36.04 25.19
C GLY A 454 -28.58 35.33 23.89
N GLN A 455 -27.64 35.06 22.97
CA GLN A 455 -27.92 34.18 21.83
C GLN A 455 -28.11 32.73 22.28
N PRO A 456 -29.00 31.96 21.62
CA PRO A 456 -29.16 30.54 21.88
C PRO A 456 -27.86 29.78 21.58
N PHE A 457 -27.68 28.65 22.24
CA PHE A 457 -26.64 27.68 21.91
C PHE A 457 -27.19 26.70 20.88
N SER A 458 -26.36 26.30 19.94
CA SER A 458 -26.70 25.39 18.84
C SER A 458 -25.57 24.40 18.58
N SER A 459 -25.92 23.34 17.85
CA SER A 459 -25.04 22.29 17.34
C SER A 459 -25.30 22.10 15.85
N TRP A 460 -24.37 21.43 15.17
CA TRP A 460 -24.53 21.14 13.74
C TRP A 460 -25.42 19.93 13.49
N PHE A 461 -25.36 18.93 14.36
CA PHE A 461 -26.17 17.73 14.28
C PHE A 461 -26.45 17.18 15.68
N GLU A 462 -27.51 16.39 15.79
CA GLU A 462 -27.88 15.65 17.00
C GLU A 462 -27.04 14.37 17.11
N LEU A 463 -26.70 13.96 18.33
CA LEU A 463 -26.01 12.70 18.58
C LEU A 463 -27.02 11.61 18.96
N ASN A 464 -26.88 10.42 18.37
CA ASN A 464 -27.66 9.25 18.71
C ASN A 464 -27.22 8.69 20.08
N THR A 465 -28.17 8.61 21.01
CA THR A 465 -27.95 8.18 22.39
C THR A 465 -27.99 6.66 22.57
N SER A 466 -28.43 5.92 21.54
CA SER A 466 -28.73 4.48 21.64
C SER A 466 -27.63 3.55 21.07
N GLY A 467 -26.56 4.08 20.45
CA GLY A 467 -25.69 3.25 19.60
C GLY A 467 -24.29 3.77 19.24
N GLY A 468 -23.63 4.57 20.09
CA GLY A 468 -22.19 4.85 19.91
C GLY A 468 -21.79 6.28 19.53
N PHE A 469 -22.52 7.30 19.98
CA PHE A 469 -22.12 8.72 19.82
C PHE A 469 -22.01 9.20 18.36
N GLU A 470 -22.78 8.60 17.44
CA GLU A 470 -22.80 8.98 16.03
C GLU A 470 -23.83 10.10 15.74
N PRO A 471 -23.59 10.97 14.74
CA PRO A 471 -24.58 11.94 14.27
C PRO A 471 -25.87 11.26 13.81
N THR A 472 -27.03 11.87 14.03
CA THR A 472 -28.26 11.43 13.35
C THR A 472 -28.20 11.84 11.89
N GLU A 473 -28.37 10.88 10.97
CA GLU A 473 -28.27 11.12 9.53
C GLU A 473 -29.15 12.28 9.04
N ALA A 474 -30.37 12.38 9.56
CA ALA A 474 -31.31 13.44 9.19
C ALA A 474 -30.81 14.86 9.57
N SER A 475 -30.24 15.03 10.76
CA SER A 475 -29.75 16.35 11.21
C SER A 475 -28.43 16.72 10.53
N LYS A 476 -27.55 15.74 10.30
CA LYS A 476 -26.30 15.88 9.55
C LYS A 476 -26.55 16.30 8.11
N GLU A 477 -27.43 15.62 7.38
CA GLU A 477 -27.77 15.96 5.99
C GLU A 477 -28.40 17.36 5.88
N ALA A 478 -29.26 17.74 6.82
CA ALA A 478 -29.82 19.09 6.87
C ALA A 478 -28.72 20.16 7.05
N ALA A 479 -27.74 19.90 7.91
CA ALA A 479 -26.61 20.80 8.14
C ALA A 479 -25.65 20.86 6.95
N VAL A 480 -25.35 19.74 6.29
CA VAL A 480 -24.58 19.70 5.03
C VAL A 480 -25.28 20.54 3.96
N ALA A 481 -26.58 20.33 3.74
CA ALA A 481 -27.35 21.08 2.76
C ALA A 481 -27.36 22.59 3.06
N MET A 482 -27.50 22.97 4.33
CA MET A 482 -27.42 24.36 4.78
C MET A 482 -26.04 24.97 4.46
N LEU A 483 -24.94 24.28 4.76
CA LEU A 483 -23.58 24.77 4.51
C LEU A 483 -23.26 24.86 3.01
N VAL A 484 -23.67 23.88 2.21
CA VAL A 484 -23.55 23.95 0.74
C VAL A 484 -24.31 25.17 0.21
N GLY A 485 -25.53 25.40 0.69
CA GLY A 485 -26.33 26.58 0.35
C GLY A 485 -25.67 27.89 0.78
N LEU A 486 -25.11 27.94 1.99
CA LEU A 486 -24.42 29.10 2.52
C LEU A 486 -23.16 29.44 1.71
N VAL A 487 -22.28 28.46 1.45
CA VAL A 487 -21.06 28.67 0.67
C VAL A 487 -21.39 29.16 -0.74
N THR A 488 -22.46 28.61 -1.32
CA THR A 488 -22.93 29.01 -2.65
C THR A 488 -23.49 30.44 -2.65
N LYS A 489 -24.27 30.81 -1.63
CA LYS A 489 -24.91 32.12 -1.50
C LYS A 489 -23.91 33.22 -1.14
N GLU A 490 -23.02 32.93 -0.20
CA GLU A 490 -22.05 33.87 0.34
C GLU A 490 -20.74 33.87 -0.44
N GLY A 491 -20.55 33.02 -1.45
CA GLY A 491 -19.34 33.02 -2.28
C GLY A 491 -19.06 34.38 -2.94
N PRO A 492 -17.78 34.77 -3.14
CA PRO A 492 -16.56 33.99 -2.94
C PRO A 492 -16.13 33.87 -1.47
N ILE A 493 -15.69 32.68 -1.06
CA ILE A 493 -15.06 32.37 0.24
C ILE A 493 -13.66 31.83 -0.05
N ASP A 494 -12.66 32.32 0.66
CA ASP A 494 -11.25 31.95 0.46
C ASP A 494 -10.77 30.92 1.49
N LEU A 495 -11.21 31.08 2.74
CA LEU A 495 -10.72 30.33 3.89
C LEU A 495 -11.87 29.72 4.68
N ILE A 496 -11.77 28.43 5.00
CA ILE A 496 -12.65 27.75 5.96
C ILE A 496 -11.92 27.65 7.30
N VAL A 497 -12.56 28.09 8.39
CA VAL A 497 -12.08 27.92 9.76
C VAL A 497 -13.14 27.16 10.55
N ALA A 498 -12.88 25.91 10.87
CA ALA A 498 -13.90 25.03 11.45
C ALA A 498 -13.43 24.39 12.75
N PHE A 499 -14.31 24.35 13.76
CA PHE A 499 -14.01 23.81 15.10
C PHE A 499 -14.93 22.62 15.42
N GLN A 500 -14.38 21.54 15.98
CA GLN A 500 -15.13 20.35 16.44
C GLN A 500 -16.14 19.82 15.40
N GLN A 501 -17.43 19.80 15.72
CA GLN A 501 -18.50 19.35 14.82
C GLN A 501 -18.47 20.09 13.47
N GLY A 502 -18.12 21.39 13.47
CA GLY A 502 -17.96 22.15 12.23
C GLY A 502 -16.85 21.61 11.33
N ALA A 503 -15.72 21.18 11.91
CA ALA A 503 -14.60 20.60 11.16
C ALA A 503 -14.95 19.23 10.57
N SER A 504 -15.62 18.40 11.37
CA SER A 504 -16.16 17.10 10.93
C SER A 504 -17.11 17.27 9.73
N LEU A 505 -18.04 18.23 9.84
CA LEU A 505 -19.02 18.50 8.78
C LEU A 505 -18.36 19.04 7.50
N MET A 506 -17.31 19.87 7.63
CA MET A 506 -16.60 20.40 6.46
C MET A 506 -15.83 19.35 5.68
N ASN A 507 -15.42 18.23 6.28
CA ASN A 507 -14.88 17.10 5.53
C ASN A 507 -15.93 16.54 4.56
N VAL A 508 -17.17 16.37 5.02
CA VAL A 508 -18.30 15.89 4.20
C VAL A 508 -18.73 16.90 3.15
N VAL A 509 -18.79 18.19 3.51
CA VAL A 509 -19.13 19.28 2.57
C VAL A 509 -18.07 19.40 1.47
N SER A 510 -16.79 19.28 1.81
CA SER A 510 -15.69 19.29 0.83
C SER A 510 -15.84 18.18 -0.20
N GLU A 511 -16.15 16.97 0.26
CA GLU A 511 -16.40 15.82 -0.61
C GLU A 511 -17.63 16.02 -1.49
N ARG A 512 -18.71 16.60 -0.95
CA ARG A 512 -19.93 16.91 -1.72
C ARG A 512 -19.62 17.86 -2.88
N PHE A 513 -18.80 18.88 -2.65
CA PHE A 513 -18.35 19.78 -3.71
C PHE A 513 -17.40 19.10 -4.71
N ARG A 514 -16.49 18.23 -4.25
CA ARG A 514 -15.61 17.43 -5.12
C ARG A 514 -16.43 16.55 -6.06
N ARG A 515 -17.43 15.82 -5.57
CA ARG A 515 -18.31 15.00 -6.42
C ARG A 515 -19.13 15.83 -7.40
N ALA A 516 -19.62 16.98 -6.97
CA ALA A 516 -20.46 17.82 -7.82
C ALA A 516 -19.68 18.59 -8.90
N SER A 517 -18.41 18.95 -8.65
CA SER A 517 -17.68 19.91 -9.48
C SER A 517 -16.18 19.63 -9.69
N GLY A 518 -15.69 18.49 -9.21
CA GLY A 518 -14.29 18.06 -9.28
C GLY A 518 -13.34 18.77 -8.29
N ARG A 519 -13.82 19.77 -7.53
CA ARG A 519 -13.01 20.55 -6.57
C ARG A 519 -13.88 21.31 -5.57
N VAL A 520 -13.26 21.91 -4.56
CA VAL A 520 -13.94 22.83 -3.63
C VAL A 520 -13.89 24.30 -4.13
N PRO A 521 -14.86 25.15 -3.77
CA PRO A 521 -14.92 26.55 -4.22
C PRO A 521 -14.08 27.55 -3.41
N TRP A 522 -13.33 27.11 -2.39
CA TRP A 522 -12.40 27.91 -1.58
C TRP A 522 -10.95 27.44 -1.73
N GLN A 523 -9.99 28.12 -1.10
CA GLN A 523 -8.55 27.91 -1.33
C GLN A 523 -7.87 27.10 -0.21
N MET A 524 -8.33 27.22 1.04
CA MET A 524 -7.67 26.57 2.17
C MET A 524 -8.63 26.25 3.33
N ASN A 525 -8.34 25.19 4.08
CA ASN A 525 -9.01 24.79 5.31
C ASN A 525 -8.11 24.98 6.55
N ILE A 526 -8.70 25.39 7.67
CA ILE A 526 -8.12 25.34 9.02
C ILE A 526 -9.12 24.62 9.91
N HIS A 527 -8.83 23.38 10.26
CA HIS A 527 -9.64 22.55 11.13
C HIS A 527 -9.02 22.49 12.52
N ILE A 528 -9.81 22.72 13.56
CA ILE A 528 -9.33 22.80 14.95
C ILE A 528 -10.11 21.78 15.78
N SER A 529 -9.40 20.87 16.44
CA SER A 529 -9.96 19.84 17.34
C SER A 529 -11.17 19.12 16.73
N SER A 530 -10.98 18.43 15.60
CA SER A 530 -12.08 17.78 14.88
C SER A 530 -12.74 16.68 15.71
N THR A 531 -14.06 16.56 15.64
CA THR A 531 -14.75 15.36 16.15
C THR A 531 -14.72 14.24 15.10
N PRO A 532 -14.89 12.96 15.49
CA PRO A 532 -15.02 11.86 14.53
C PRO A 532 -16.17 12.09 13.53
N CYS A 533 -16.00 11.57 12.32
CA CYS A 533 -17.07 11.40 11.33
C CYS A 533 -17.54 9.93 11.33
N ASN A 534 -18.74 9.63 10.84
CA ASN A 534 -19.12 8.24 10.61
C ASN A 534 -18.16 7.66 9.55
N PRO A 535 -17.56 6.45 9.74
CA PRO A 535 -16.68 5.86 8.74
C PRO A 535 -17.29 5.86 7.34
N SER A 536 -18.60 5.57 7.23
CA SER A 536 -19.34 5.59 5.95
C SER A 536 -19.33 6.94 5.22
N ASP A 537 -19.19 8.07 5.91
CA ASP A 537 -19.14 9.41 5.30
C ASP A 537 -17.79 9.71 4.64
N THR A 538 -16.74 9.00 5.04
CA THR A 538 -15.35 9.26 4.62
C THR A 538 -14.68 8.07 3.93
N ASP A 539 -15.21 6.86 4.10
CA ASP A 539 -14.71 5.65 3.44
C ASP A 539 -15.02 5.62 1.94
N GLU A 540 -15.96 6.46 1.48
CA GLU A 540 -16.20 6.68 0.05
C GLU A 540 -15.26 7.73 -0.59
N ILE A 541 -14.31 8.29 0.17
CA ILE A 541 -13.29 9.22 -0.35
C ILE A 541 -12.11 8.38 -0.85
N GLU A 542 -12.15 8.05 -2.14
CA GLU A 542 -11.13 7.22 -2.80
C GLU A 542 -9.80 7.94 -3.02
N GLU A 543 -9.83 9.27 -3.20
CA GLU A 543 -8.64 10.11 -3.42
C GLU A 543 -8.59 11.27 -2.41
N PRO A 544 -7.44 11.51 -1.74
CA PRO A 544 -7.31 12.64 -0.82
C PRO A 544 -7.49 13.99 -1.52
N LEU A 545 -8.29 14.87 -0.93
CA LEU A 545 -8.53 16.23 -1.42
C LEU A 545 -7.21 17.03 -1.53
N PRO A 546 -6.91 17.66 -2.67
CA PRO A 546 -5.69 18.45 -2.85
C PRO A 546 -5.73 19.81 -2.14
N THR A 547 -6.87 20.16 -1.54
CA THR A 547 -7.07 21.43 -0.84
C THR A 547 -6.10 21.55 0.35
N PRO A 548 -5.23 22.57 0.38
CA PRO A 548 -4.37 22.83 1.53
C PRO A 548 -5.17 22.89 2.82
N THR A 549 -4.79 22.07 3.80
CA THR A 549 -5.51 21.93 5.07
C THR A 549 -4.53 21.96 6.23
N ILE A 550 -4.76 22.86 7.19
CA ILE A 550 -4.10 22.82 8.49
C ILE A 550 -5.05 22.14 9.48
N LEU A 551 -4.58 21.06 10.11
CA LEU A 551 -5.23 20.47 11.28
C LEU A 551 -4.51 20.94 12.54
N VAL A 552 -5.20 21.67 13.40
CA VAL A 552 -4.72 22.02 14.74
C VAL A 552 -5.37 21.09 15.75
N ASP A 553 -4.59 20.25 16.41
CA ASP A 553 -5.12 19.26 17.35
C ASP A 553 -4.25 19.11 18.60
N CYS A 554 -4.74 18.34 19.57
CA CYS A 554 -4.13 18.22 20.88
C CYS A 554 -3.91 16.75 21.23
N ALA A 555 -2.66 16.35 21.46
CA ALA A 555 -2.28 14.94 21.69
C ALA A 555 -2.99 14.28 22.89
N ILE A 556 -3.42 15.08 23.87
CA ILE A 556 -4.17 14.60 25.05
C ILE A 556 -5.69 14.52 24.82
N SER A 557 -6.19 14.89 23.64
CA SER A 557 -7.60 14.70 23.29
C SER A 557 -7.89 13.22 23.06
N GLU A 558 -9.04 12.76 23.55
CA GLU A 558 -9.57 11.41 23.29
C GLU A 558 -9.74 11.11 21.78
N TRP A 559 -9.89 12.14 20.94
CA TRP A 559 -10.10 12.00 19.50
C TRP A 559 -8.82 12.15 18.67
N TYR A 560 -7.68 12.45 19.28
CA TYR A 560 -6.43 12.73 18.57
C TYR A 560 -5.98 11.56 17.69
N ALA A 561 -6.02 10.33 18.21
CA ALA A 561 -5.66 9.14 17.43
C ALA A 561 -6.57 8.96 16.21
N THR A 562 -7.87 9.25 16.36
CA THR A 562 -8.85 9.20 15.26
C THR A 562 -8.57 10.28 14.22
N SER A 563 -8.30 11.52 14.65
CA SER A 563 -7.92 12.62 13.74
C SER A 563 -6.64 12.30 12.95
N MET A 564 -5.61 11.77 13.63
CA MET A 564 -4.33 11.43 13.00
C MET A 564 -4.43 10.25 12.03
N ALA A 565 -5.37 9.32 12.24
CA ALA A 565 -5.65 8.24 11.30
C ALA A 565 -6.51 8.71 10.10
N LEU A 566 -7.43 9.65 10.32
CA LEU A 566 -8.40 10.08 9.33
C LEU A 566 -7.84 11.14 8.37
N TYR A 567 -7.28 12.24 8.88
CA TYR A 567 -6.93 13.41 8.05
C TYR A 567 -5.89 13.14 6.96
N PRO A 568 -4.85 12.31 7.17
CA PRO A 568 -3.92 11.94 6.08
C PRO A 568 -4.56 11.17 4.93
N ARG A 569 -5.69 10.49 5.18
CA ARG A 569 -6.50 9.85 4.13
C ARG A 569 -7.37 10.87 3.40
N LEU A 570 -7.79 11.93 4.08
CA LEU A 570 -8.71 12.93 3.53
C LEU A 570 -8.03 14.02 2.70
N TYR A 571 -6.79 14.40 3.02
CA TYR A 571 -6.11 15.53 2.38
C TYR A 571 -4.68 15.18 1.97
N SER A 572 -4.33 15.42 0.70
CA SER A 572 -2.97 15.20 0.19
C SER A 572 -2.00 16.35 0.53
N SER A 573 -2.53 17.53 0.88
CA SER A 573 -1.76 18.68 1.36
C SER A 573 -2.17 19.04 2.79
N LEU A 574 -1.70 18.23 3.76
CA LEU A 574 -2.03 18.37 5.19
C LEU A 574 -0.83 18.86 6.00
N GLU A 575 -1.04 19.90 6.82
CA GLU A 575 -0.10 20.33 7.87
C GLU A 575 -0.75 20.15 9.25
N VAL A 576 -0.11 19.41 10.15
CA VAL A 576 -0.62 19.15 11.50
C VAL A 576 0.13 20.00 12.52
N LEU A 577 -0.61 20.77 13.32
CA LEU A 577 -0.07 21.66 14.34
C LEU A 577 -0.60 21.27 15.73
N GLU A 578 0.29 20.77 16.58
CA GLU A 578 -0.10 20.27 17.90
C GLU A 578 0.03 21.31 19.02
N HIS A 579 -0.88 21.24 19.99
CA HIS A 579 -0.84 22.00 21.26
C HIS A 579 -1.26 21.12 22.46
N GLN A 580 -1.18 21.67 23.69
CA GLN A 580 -1.47 20.96 24.94
C GLN A 580 -2.63 21.58 25.74
N ASP A 581 -3.43 22.44 25.11
CA ASP A 581 -4.51 23.17 25.79
C ASP A 581 -5.80 22.35 25.96
N GLY A 582 -5.80 21.08 25.53
CA GLY A 582 -6.97 20.22 25.48
C GLY A 582 -7.79 20.43 24.20
N PHE A 583 -9.06 19.99 24.22
CA PHE A 583 -9.97 19.99 23.08
C PHE A 583 -10.61 21.38 22.83
N VAL A 584 -9.76 22.41 22.70
CA VAL A 584 -10.11 23.85 22.59
C VAL A 584 -9.19 24.56 21.60
N PHE A 585 -9.50 25.83 21.28
CA PHE A 585 -8.55 26.67 20.53
C PHE A 585 -7.24 26.87 21.31
N PRO A 586 -6.06 26.82 20.64
CA PRO A 586 -4.79 27.09 21.30
C PRO A 586 -4.80 28.45 21.98
N SER A 587 -4.42 28.49 23.25
CA SER A 587 -4.42 29.68 24.09
C SER A 587 -3.13 29.90 24.87
N SER A 588 -2.32 28.86 25.11
CA SER A 588 -1.12 28.99 25.95
C SER A 588 0.13 29.40 25.14
N PRO A 589 0.72 30.59 25.39
CA PRO A 589 1.99 30.99 24.79
C PRO A 589 3.18 30.17 25.36
N PRO A 590 4.28 29.99 24.61
CA PRO A 590 4.53 30.55 23.28
C PRO A 590 3.83 29.77 22.15
N ARG A 591 3.40 28.53 22.41
CA ARG A 591 2.93 27.61 21.38
C ARG A 591 1.70 28.12 20.62
N ALA A 592 0.72 28.68 21.33
CA ALA A 592 -0.45 29.28 20.68
C ALA A 592 -0.03 30.41 19.71
N THR A 593 0.88 31.28 20.12
CA THR A 593 1.40 32.37 19.28
C THR A 593 2.11 31.84 18.03
N GLU A 594 2.90 30.79 18.16
CA GLU A 594 3.58 30.12 17.03
C GLU A 594 2.57 29.52 16.05
N ILE A 595 1.58 28.79 16.54
CA ILE A 595 0.55 28.15 15.71
C ILE A 595 -0.19 29.21 14.88
N TYR A 596 -0.65 30.29 15.51
CA TYR A 596 -1.34 31.36 14.77
C TYR A 596 -0.42 32.09 13.78
N ALA A 597 0.88 32.19 14.05
CA ALA A 597 1.84 32.76 13.11
C ALA A 597 2.03 31.88 11.87
N ILE A 598 2.17 30.56 12.06
CA ILE A 598 2.25 29.58 10.96
C ILE A 598 0.98 29.62 10.12
N ILE A 599 -0.20 29.58 10.76
CA ILE A 599 -1.49 29.69 10.07
C ILE A 599 -1.54 30.96 9.22
N ALA A 600 -1.11 32.11 9.77
CA ALA A 600 -1.13 33.37 9.03
C ALA A 600 -0.17 33.40 7.84
N GLU A 601 1.00 32.75 7.93
CA GLU A 601 1.93 32.59 6.82
C GLU A 601 1.32 31.73 5.69
N GLN A 602 0.73 30.59 6.03
CA GLN A 602 0.10 29.72 5.03
C GLN A 602 -1.10 30.37 4.36
N VAL A 603 -1.94 31.10 5.10
CA VAL A 603 -3.05 31.87 4.53
C VAL A 603 -2.54 32.92 3.54
N ARG A 604 -1.44 33.62 3.84
CA ARG A 604 -0.83 34.58 2.89
C ARG A 604 -0.29 33.87 1.65
N ARG A 605 0.36 32.72 1.82
CA ARG A 605 0.95 31.94 0.72
C ARG A 605 -0.10 31.40 -0.24
N HIS A 606 -1.19 30.82 0.29
CA HIS A 606 -2.19 30.14 -0.51
C HIS A 606 -3.31 31.07 -1.00
N CYS A 607 -3.53 32.20 -0.31
CA CYS A 607 -4.64 33.10 -0.63
C CYS A 607 -4.23 34.49 -1.17
N SER A 608 -2.94 34.86 -1.22
CA SER A 608 -2.47 36.17 -1.72
C SER A 608 -1.51 36.06 -2.92
N THR A 609 -1.57 36.99 -3.89
CA THR A 609 -0.81 36.97 -5.18
C THR A 609 0.55 37.67 -5.18
N SER A 610 1.02 38.20 -4.06
CA SER A 610 2.30 38.90 -3.99
C SER A 610 3.47 37.92 -3.83
N VAL A 611 3.89 37.28 -4.92
CA VAL A 611 5.19 36.58 -4.99
C VAL A 611 6.15 37.46 -5.79
N ALA A 612 7.09 38.10 -5.10
CA ALA A 612 8.23 38.74 -5.72
C ALA A 612 9.23 37.67 -6.20
N ASP A 613 9.71 37.86 -7.43
CA ASP A 613 10.87 37.19 -8.01
C ASP A 613 12.05 37.07 -7.03
N SER A 614 12.62 35.88 -6.92
CA SER A 614 14.06 35.75 -6.65
C SER A 614 14.59 34.43 -7.20
N SER A 615 15.05 34.49 -8.45
CA SER A 615 16.02 33.56 -9.02
C SER A 615 17.38 33.74 -8.33
N ALA A 616 17.74 32.83 -7.40
CA ALA A 616 19.11 32.52 -7.00
C ALA A 616 19.16 31.15 -6.28
N PRO A 617 20.14 30.28 -6.55
CA PRO A 617 20.35 29.07 -5.75
C PRO A 617 21.02 29.46 -4.44
N VAL A 618 20.22 29.65 -3.39
CA VAL A 618 20.74 29.81 -2.02
C VAL A 618 20.89 28.42 -1.42
N GLY A 619 22.13 27.97 -1.24
CA GLY A 619 22.41 26.81 -0.39
C GLY A 619 21.92 27.06 1.05
N PRO A 620 21.51 26.03 1.79
CA PRO A 620 20.94 26.20 3.13
C PRO A 620 21.96 26.79 4.12
N PRO A 621 21.51 27.53 5.16
CA PRO A 621 22.41 28.11 6.14
C PRO A 621 23.07 27.01 7.01
N ALA A 622 24.35 27.18 7.31
CA ALA A 622 25.08 26.32 8.24
C ALA A 622 24.64 26.57 9.69
N ILE A 623 24.45 25.50 10.47
CA ILE A 623 24.14 25.56 11.91
C ILE A 623 25.45 25.67 12.69
N GLY A 624 25.58 26.68 13.56
CA GLY A 624 26.76 26.89 14.41
C GLY A 624 26.78 26.00 15.65
N ASP A 625 27.96 25.79 16.24
CA ASP A 625 28.15 24.91 17.41
C ASP A 625 27.35 25.34 18.66
N SER A 626 26.93 26.61 18.71
CA SER A 626 26.17 27.22 19.81
C SER A 626 24.65 27.01 19.74
N GLU A 627 24.14 26.31 18.71
CA GLU A 627 22.71 26.05 18.54
C GLU A 627 22.26 24.87 19.42
N ARG A 628 21.16 25.06 20.15
CA ARG A 628 20.68 24.12 21.17
C ARG A 628 20.03 22.89 20.55
N VAL A 629 20.32 21.70 21.05
CA VAL A 629 19.68 20.42 20.68
C VAL A 629 19.12 19.82 21.97
N ARG A 630 17.79 19.69 22.13
CA ARG A 630 17.21 19.11 23.36
C ARG A 630 16.68 17.70 23.11
N VAL A 631 17.16 16.73 23.88
CA VAL A 631 16.61 15.36 23.96
C VAL A 631 16.26 15.09 25.42
N ARG A 632 14.97 14.90 25.75
CA ARG A 632 14.52 14.48 27.09
C ARG A 632 14.04 13.03 27.03
N ASP A 633 14.46 12.23 28.00
CA ASP A 633 14.02 10.84 28.17
C ASP A 633 12.62 10.82 28.80
N GLN A 634 11.66 10.14 28.17
CA GLN A 634 10.28 10.03 28.65
C GLN A 634 10.07 8.71 29.38
N GLU A 635 10.47 8.62 30.65
CA GLU A 635 9.93 7.61 31.56
C GLU A 635 9.53 8.24 32.90
N LEU A 636 8.31 7.93 33.33
CA LEU A 636 7.74 8.33 34.61
C LEU A 636 8.01 7.19 35.61
N TRP A 637 8.89 7.41 36.58
CA TRP A 637 9.03 6.52 37.73
C TRP A 637 8.84 7.32 39.02
N ALA A 638 8.04 6.79 39.95
CA ALA A 638 7.96 7.30 41.30
C ALA A 638 9.34 7.16 41.98
N THR A 639 10.02 8.29 42.20
CA THR A 639 11.33 8.33 42.84
C THR A 639 11.25 7.94 44.32
N LEU A 640 11.95 6.87 44.69
CA LEU A 640 12.45 6.69 46.06
C LEU A 640 13.73 7.56 46.25
N PRO A 641 14.03 8.04 47.48
CA PRO A 641 15.11 9.01 47.71
C PRO A 641 16.56 8.52 47.46
N ALA A 642 16.76 7.25 47.07
CA ALA A 642 18.07 6.62 47.02
C ALA A 642 18.84 6.79 45.69
N GLU A 643 18.24 7.36 44.64
CA GLU A 643 18.86 7.45 43.31
C GLU A 643 19.35 8.86 42.92
N ARG A 644 19.87 9.65 43.86
CA ARG A 644 20.35 11.02 43.59
C ARG A 644 21.68 11.12 42.81
N HIS A 645 22.24 10.01 42.32
CA HIS A 645 23.56 10.02 41.67
C HIS A 645 23.66 9.29 40.31
N ALA A 646 22.54 8.86 39.72
CA ALA A 646 22.54 8.33 38.36
C ALA A 646 21.89 9.33 37.38
N VAL A 647 22.72 10.07 36.65
CA VAL A 647 22.25 10.97 35.57
C VAL A 647 21.98 10.13 34.32
N PRO A 648 20.82 10.27 33.64
CA PRO A 648 20.46 9.44 32.49
C PRO A 648 21.39 9.68 31.29
N THR A 649 21.78 8.60 30.61
CA THR A 649 22.62 8.67 29.40
C THR A 649 21.73 8.77 28.16
N VAL A 650 21.91 9.81 27.35
CA VAL A 650 21.12 10.03 26.12
C VAL A 650 21.78 9.30 24.95
N SER A 651 21.02 8.49 24.21
CA SER A 651 21.49 7.76 23.02
C SER A 651 20.89 8.33 21.73
N VAL A 652 21.74 8.74 20.79
CA VAL A 652 21.37 9.41 19.53
C VAL A 652 21.98 8.67 18.33
N ARG A 653 21.17 8.31 17.34
CA ARG A 653 21.59 7.75 16.06
C ARG A 653 22.10 8.85 15.11
N VAL A 654 23.20 8.59 14.42
CA VAL A 654 23.77 9.44 13.37
C VAL A 654 24.04 8.58 12.15
N ALA A 655 23.51 8.92 10.97
CA ALA A 655 23.66 8.17 9.72
C ALA A 655 24.51 8.92 8.68
N ASP A 656 25.22 8.21 7.81
CA ASP A 656 25.99 8.83 6.72
C ASP A 656 25.03 9.32 5.61
N MET A 657 25.28 10.51 5.09
CA MET A 657 24.47 11.08 4.01
C MET A 657 24.65 10.35 2.66
N ARG A 658 25.81 9.78 2.35
CA ARG A 658 26.02 9.03 1.11
C ARG A 658 25.58 7.57 1.26
N PHE A 659 25.70 7.01 2.45
CA PHE A 659 25.49 5.59 2.72
C PHE A 659 24.56 5.42 3.93
N ALA A 660 23.25 5.50 3.68
CA ALA A 660 22.24 5.60 4.74
C ALA A 660 22.16 4.38 5.68
N GLU A 661 22.69 3.23 5.24
CA GLU A 661 22.89 2.02 6.03
C GLU A 661 24.00 2.16 7.09
N VAL A 662 24.91 3.12 6.92
CA VAL A 662 25.99 3.40 7.87
C VAL A 662 25.48 4.36 8.92
N SER A 663 25.28 3.88 10.15
CA SER A 663 24.85 4.72 11.27
C SER A 663 25.45 4.27 12.60
N VAL A 664 25.68 5.22 13.51
CA VAL A 664 26.12 4.95 14.90
C VAL A 664 25.17 5.48 15.92
N GLN A 665 25.12 4.83 17.08
CA GLN A 665 24.58 5.44 18.28
C GLN A 665 25.69 6.13 19.09
N VAL A 666 25.38 7.34 19.52
CA VAL A 666 26.26 8.22 20.29
C VAL A 666 25.61 8.42 21.64
N LYS A 667 26.32 8.00 22.70
CA LYS A 667 25.85 8.05 24.08
C LYS A 667 26.56 9.15 24.85
N ALA A 668 25.84 10.16 25.31
CA ALA A 668 26.43 11.21 26.11
C ALA A 668 25.59 11.48 27.36
N HIS A 669 26.27 11.91 28.43
CA HIS A 669 25.63 12.23 29.71
C HIS A 669 24.66 13.41 29.58
N GLU A 670 24.94 14.34 28.67
CA GLU A 670 24.08 15.45 28.31
C GLU A 670 24.49 15.94 26.91
N ILE A 671 23.51 16.22 26.05
CA ILE A 671 23.73 16.86 24.75
C ILE A 671 22.83 18.08 24.75
N GLU A 672 23.39 19.25 25.06
CA GLU A 672 22.64 20.51 25.05
C GLU A 672 22.84 21.29 23.75
N LEU A 673 24.01 21.16 23.13
CA LEU A 673 24.42 21.89 21.94
C LEU A 673 24.84 20.92 20.83
N LEU A 674 24.73 21.37 19.57
CA LEU A 674 25.20 20.59 18.42
C LEU A 674 26.72 20.33 18.47
N GLY A 675 27.48 21.25 19.07
CA GLY A 675 28.91 21.08 19.36
C GLY A 675 29.21 19.89 20.29
N ASP A 676 28.34 19.63 21.28
CA ASP A 676 28.51 18.53 22.23
C ASP A 676 28.29 17.17 21.54
N LEU A 677 27.29 17.08 20.64
CA LEU A 677 27.06 15.88 19.81
C LEU A 677 28.24 15.61 18.88
N ARG A 678 28.81 16.66 18.26
CA ARG A 678 29.99 16.55 17.39
C ARG A 678 31.20 16.04 18.17
N GLN A 679 31.44 16.57 19.36
CA GLN A 679 32.54 16.12 20.23
C GLN A 679 32.32 14.69 20.71
N ALA A 680 31.10 14.31 21.09
CA ALA A 680 30.77 12.95 21.52
C ALA A 680 30.94 11.90 20.40
N ILE A 681 30.64 12.24 19.13
CA ILE A 681 30.94 11.38 17.96
C ILE A 681 32.45 11.18 17.84
N ILE A 682 33.24 12.25 17.97
CA ILE A 682 34.70 12.19 17.89
C ILE A 682 35.26 11.34 19.04
N ASP A 683 34.82 11.55 20.28
CA ASP A 683 35.33 10.83 21.45
C ASP A 683 34.97 9.33 21.43
N GLN A 684 33.79 8.97 20.92
CA GLN A 684 33.32 7.58 20.91
C GLN A 684 33.77 6.80 19.69
N HIS A 685 33.90 7.45 18.54
CA HIS A 685 34.01 6.79 17.24
C HIS A 685 35.11 7.35 16.36
N GLY A 686 35.82 8.41 16.77
CA GLY A 686 36.99 8.94 16.06
C GLY A 686 38.29 8.76 16.85
N SER A 687 39.41 8.57 16.14
CA SER A 687 40.67 9.13 16.64
C SER A 687 40.65 10.64 16.37
N SER A 688 41.45 11.44 17.09
CA SER A 688 41.61 12.90 16.90
C SER A 688 42.25 13.30 15.55
N SER A 689 42.02 12.51 14.50
CA SER A 689 42.49 12.70 13.14
C SER A 689 41.76 13.84 12.43
N ALA A 690 42.48 14.52 11.51
CA ALA A 690 41.96 15.62 10.71
C ALA A 690 40.76 15.21 9.83
N ALA A 691 40.67 13.93 9.43
CA ALA A 691 39.55 13.39 8.68
C ALA A 691 38.28 13.29 9.53
N GLY A 692 38.39 12.81 10.77
CA GLY A 692 37.26 12.74 11.71
C GLY A 692 36.73 14.09 12.14
N GLN A 693 37.62 15.07 12.35
CA GLN A 693 37.21 16.46 12.61
C GLN A 693 36.52 17.09 11.40
N LYS A 694 36.90 16.73 10.17
CA LYS A 694 36.27 17.20 8.93
C LYS A 694 34.88 16.61 8.73
N ALA A 695 34.69 15.31 8.99
CA ALA A 695 33.39 14.63 8.92
C ALA A 695 32.41 15.16 9.97
N ALA A 696 32.87 15.33 11.22
CA ALA A 696 32.05 15.90 12.31
C ALA A 696 31.61 17.35 12.01
N LYS A 697 32.48 18.17 11.39
CA LYS A 697 32.12 19.53 10.92
C LYS A 697 31.07 19.53 9.80
N GLY A 698 30.95 18.44 9.04
CA GLY A 698 29.98 18.26 7.96
C GLY A 698 28.57 17.85 8.42
N LEU A 699 28.32 17.71 9.73
CA LEU A 699 27.05 17.27 10.29
C LEU A 699 25.93 18.31 10.02
N LYS A 700 24.86 17.87 9.36
CA LYS A 700 23.71 18.70 8.93
C LYS A 700 22.39 18.06 9.39
N LEU A 701 21.41 18.89 9.76
CA LEU A 701 20.03 18.42 9.95
C LEU A 701 19.36 18.32 8.58
N ALA A 702 18.91 17.13 8.24
CA ALA A 702 18.37 16.82 6.94
C ALA A 702 17.28 15.76 7.07
N GLU A 703 16.24 15.86 6.25
CA GLU A 703 15.23 14.83 6.08
C GLU A 703 15.52 14.09 4.77
N ARG A 704 15.58 12.76 4.82
CA ARG A 704 15.75 11.92 3.64
C ARG A 704 14.44 11.91 2.85
N VAL A 705 14.44 12.47 1.65
CA VAL A 705 13.22 12.65 0.83
C VAL A 705 13.06 11.54 -0.22
N GLY A 706 14.16 10.91 -0.63
CA GLY A 706 14.14 9.81 -1.61
C GLY A 706 15.50 9.54 -2.23
N LYS A 707 15.55 8.65 -3.24
CA LYS A 707 16.73 8.30 -4.03
C LYS A 707 16.53 8.78 -5.47
N GLY A 708 17.50 9.46 -6.08
CA GLY A 708 17.42 9.85 -7.50
C GLY A 708 18.64 10.62 -8.02
N GLY A 709 18.76 10.70 -9.34
CA GLY A 709 19.90 11.28 -10.07
C GLY A 709 20.69 10.22 -10.86
N GLU A 710 21.44 10.63 -11.89
CA GLU A 710 22.19 9.73 -12.79
C GLU A 710 23.19 8.80 -12.07
N ASP A 711 23.61 9.15 -10.85
CA ASP A 711 24.57 8.40 -10.03
C ASP A 711 23.93 7.68 -8.82
N ASP A 712 22.60 7.53 -8.78
CA ASP A 712 21.90 6.78 -7.72
C ASP A 712 22.07 7.37 -6.29
N SER A 713 22.37 8.68 -6.21
CA SER A 713 22.61 9.40 -4.96
C SER A 713 21.33 9.70 -4.16
N TYR A 714 21.43 9.80 -2.83
CA TYR A 714 20.31 10.16 -1.97
C TYR A 714 20.06 11.69 -1.95
N TYR A 715 18.79 12.09 -2.08
CA TYR A 715 18.39 13.49 -1.92
C TYR A 715 17.91 13.78 -0.49
N TYR A 716 18.46 14.85 0.06
CA TYR A 716 18.17 15.32 1.40
C TYR A 716 17.57 16.72 1.34
N LYS A 717 16.46 16.93 2.03
CA LYS A 717 15.84 18.25 2.20
C LYS A 717 16.34 18.85 3.50
N SER A 718 16.79 20.11 3.44
CA SER A 718 17.24 20.84 4.62
C SER A 718 16.08 21.07 5.58
N CYS A 719 16.30 20.80 6.87
CA CYS A 719 15.28 21.02 7.90
C CYS A 719 15.47 22.38 8.56
N ASN A 720 14.37 23.04 8.94
CA ASN A 720 14.42 24.22 9.80
C ASN A 720 14.83 23.79 11.22
N PRO A 721 15.98 24.24 11.77
CA PRO A 721 16.47 23.77 13.06
C PRO A 721 15.46 23.92 14.19
N LYS A 722 14.62 24.96 14.16
CA LYS A 722 13.64 25.25 15.22
C LYS A 722 12.42 24.33 15.23
N GLN A 723 12.10 23.68 14.10
CA GLN A 723 11.00 22.71 13.99
C GLN A 723 11.43 21.27 14.29
N TRP A 724 12.74 21.01 14.39
CA TRP A 724 13.30 19.66 14.37
C TRP A 724 13.70 19.11 15.75
N LEU A 725 13.62 19.93 16.80
CA LEU A 725 14.43 19.77 18.02
C LEU A 725 13.72 19.21 19.26
N LEU A 726 12.71 18.34 19.14
CA LEU A 726 11.97 17.91 20.34
C LEU A 726 11.93 16.41 20.65
N ASP A 727 11.98 15.48 19.68
CA ASP A 727 11.91 14.04 20.02
C ASP A 727 12.69 13.10 19.09
N ARG A 728 13.41 13.63 18.10
CA ARG A 728 14.15 12.77 17.15
C ARG A 728 15.55 12.44 17.64
N ARG A 729 15.84 11.14 17.69
CA ARG A 729 17.14 10.57 18.01
C ARG A 729 17.95 10.22 16.75
N GLU A 730 17.72 10.86 15.59
CA GLU A 730 18.42 10.52 14.33
C GLU A 730 18.93 11.76 13.57
N PHE A 731 20.24 11.80 13.29
CA PHE A 731 20.97 12.90 12.64
C PHE A 731 21.73 12.40 11.41
N PHE A 732 22.16 13.29 10.51
CA PHE A 732 22.92 12.89 9.31
C PHE A 732 24.29 13.61 9.23
N ALA A 733 25.33 12.87 8.85
CA ALA A 733 26.67 13.41 8.67
C ALA A 733 27.26 13.00 7.32
N MET A 734 28.00 13.91 6.69
CA MET A 734 28.73 13.62 5.47
C MET A 734 30.16 13.17 5.83
N GLY A 735 30.52 11.92 5.57
CA GLY A 735 31.86 11.38 5.86
C GLY A 735 31.96 10.55 7.16
N LEU A 736 30.82 10.13 7.72
CA LEU A 736 30.73 9.28 8.90
C LEU A 736 31.28 7.88 8.63
N GLN A 737 31.04 7.33 7.43
CA GLN A 737 31.56 6.01 7.09
C GLN A 737 33.09 5.93 7.18
N GLU A 738 33.80 6.92 6.64
CA GLU A 738 35.26 6.95 6.69
C GLU A 738 35.80 7.08 8.12
N LEU A 739 35.06 7.74 9.03
CA LEU A 739 35.40 7.83 10.44
C LEU A 739 35.29 6.46 11.15
N LEU A 740 34.19 5.75 10.90
CA LEU A 740 33.94 4.44 11.51
C LEU A 740 34.87 3.37 10.98
N ASP A 741 35.20 3.40 9.69
CA ASP A 741 36.10 2.46 9.06
C ASP A 741 37.52 2.59 9.65
N GLN A 742 37.98 3.82 9.91
CA GLN A 742 39.26 4.08 10.58
C GLN A 742 39.26 3.60 12.05
N ALA A 743 38.17 3.87 12.79
CA ALA A 743 38.06 3.43 14.19
C ALA A 743 37.87 1.91 14.36
N ALA A 744 37.23 1.25 13.39
CA ALA A 744 37.10 -0.20 13.33
C ALA A 744 38.44 -0.88 13.01
N GLN A 745 39.26 -0.25 12.15
CA GLN A 745 40.63 -0.67 11.84
C GLN A 745 41.55 -0.54 13.06
N ASP A 746 41.40 0.53 13.86
CA ASP A 746 42.16 0.73 15.11
C ASP A 746 41.73 -0.24 16.24
N ARG A 747 40.51 -0.80 16.19
CA ARG A 747 39.94 -1.72 17.22
C ARG A 747 39.91 -3.21 16.83
N GLY A 748 40.27 -3.57 15.60
CA GLY A 748 40.29 -4.97 15.14
C GLY A 748 38.92 -5.67 15.10
N THR A 749 37.85 -4.97 14.70
CA THR A 749 36.46 -5.51 14.72
C THR A 749 36.13 -6.45 13.54
N MET A 750 35.27 -7.44 13.79
CA MET A 750 34.86 -8.48 12.82
C MET A 750 33.41 -8.23 12.34
N LEU A 751 33.13 -8.43 11.05
CA LEU A 751 31.79 -8.36 10.45
C LEU A 751 31.20 -9.75 10.27
N GLN A 752 29.96 -9.96 10.70
CA GLN A 752 29.24 -11.22 10.47
C GLN A 752 28.49 -11.16 9.13
N VAL A 753 28.79 -12.09 8.24
CA VAL A 753 28.29 -12.16 6.86
C VAL A 753 27.52 -13.46 6.67
N ARG A 754 26.28 -13.37 6.18
CA ARG A 754 25.51 -14.53 5.69
C ARG A 754 25.81 -14.73 4.22
N LEU A 755 26.51 -15.81 3.90
CA LEU A 755 26.89 -16.19 2.55
C LEU A 755 25.95 -17.31 2.06
N HIS A 756 25.07 -16.98 1.13
CA HIS A 756 24.30 -17.95 0.36
C HIS A 756 25.17 -18.55 -0.75
N VAL A 757 24.96 -19.81 -1.07
CA VAL A 757 25.64 -20.48 -2.19
C VAL A 757 24.60 -20.88 -3.19
N GLN A 758 24.77 -20.43 -4.43
CA GLN A 758 23.82 -20.69 -5.51
C GLN A 758 23.60 -22.21 -5.69
N GLY A 759 22.33 -22.62 -5.70
CA GLY A 759 21.92 -24.02 -5.85
C GLY A 759 21.97 -24.86 -4.56
N LEU A 760 22.26 -24.27 -3.39
CA LEU A 760 22.19 -24.95 -2.09
C LEU A 760 21.11 -24.34 -1.19
N GLN A 761 20.27 -25.17 -0.58
CA GLN A 761 19.31 -24.73 0.44
C GLN A 761 20.00 -24.54 1.80
N GLY A 762 20.30 -23.29 2.14
CA GLY A 762 20.96 -22.89 3.39
C GLY A 762 21.83 -21.64 3.26
N PHE A 763 22.56 -21.29 4.33
CA PHE A 763 23.56 -20.22 4.30
C PHE A 763 24.77 -20.53 5.18
N LEU A 764 25.93 -20.00 4.80
CA LEU A 764 27.16 -19.96 5.59
C LEU A 764 27.16 -18.70 6.44
N LEU A 765 27.52 -18.82 7.71
CA LEU A 765 27.71 -17.66 8.58
C LEU A 765 29.21 -17.43 8.74
N VAL A 766 29.76 -16.34 8.22
CA VAL A 766 31.20 -16.08 8.14
C VAL A 766 31.56 -14.81 8.91
N GLU A 767 32.61 -14.84 9.72
CA GLU A 767 33.14 -13.63 10.37
C GLU A 767 34.35 -13.11 9.58
N VAL A 768 34.26 -11.89 9.07
CA VAL A 768 35.28 -11.25 8.22
C VAL A 768 36.02 -10.18 9.02
N PRO A 769 37.37 -10.19 9.07
CA PRO A 769 38.15 -9.14 9.73
C PRO A 769 38.14 -7.82 8.95
N SER A 770 38.21 -6.69 9.65
CA SER A 770 38.37 -5.36 9.02
C SER A 770 39.59 -5.36 8.09
N PRO A 771 39.49 -4.86 6.85
CA PRO A 771 38.52 -3.88 6.33
C PRO A 771 37.21 -4.42 5.72
N TRP A 772 36.87 -5.70 5.92
CA TRP A 772 35.62 -6.33 5.43
C TRP A 772 35.49 -6.27 3.90
N LYS A 773 36.58 -6.47 3.18
CA LYS A 773 36.57 -6.53 1.71
C LYS A 773 36.38 -7.95 1.21
N LEU A 774 36.05 -8.09 -0.07
CA LEU A 774 35.81 -9.40 -0.68
C LEU A 774 37.03 -10.32 -0.54
N ARG A 775 38.23 -9.77 -0.70
CA ARG A 775 39.50 -10.48 -0.43
C ARG A 775 39.61 -11.05 0.98
N ASP A 776 39.07 -10.34 1.98
CA ASP A 776 39.13 -10.75 3.38
C ASP A 776 38.13 -11.89 3.62
N LEU A 777 36.94 -11.83 3.01
CA LEU A 777 35.96 -12.93 3.00
C LEU A 777 36.55 -14.19 2.34
N ARG A 778 37.21 -14.05 1.18
CA ARG A 778 37.90 -15.17 0.50
C ARG A 778 39.02 -15.75 1.36
N SER A 779 39.81 -14.90 2.01
CA SER A 779 40.89 -15.32 2.92
C SER A 779 40.36 -16.13 4.11
N VAL A 780 39.21 -15.75 4.68
CA VAL A 780 38.57 -16.49 5.78
C VAL A 780 38.05 -17.86 5.31
N LEU A 781 37.55 -17.93 4.08
CA LEU A 781 36.99 -19.14 3.49
C LEU A 781 38.06 -20.10 2.90
N GLN A 782 39.35 -19.74 2.94
CA GLN A 782 40.52 -20.60 2.72
C GLN A 782 40.38 -21.63 1.57
N GLY A 783 40.07 -21.14 0.36
CA GLY A 783 39.96 -21.97 -0.85
C GLY A 783 38.59 -22.60 -1.10
N MET A 784 37.61 -22.43 -0.20
CA MET A 784 36.21 -22.80 -0.44
C MET A 784 35.50 -21.83 -1.39
N LEU A 785 35.93 -20.56 -1.38
CA LEU A 785 35.48 -19.52 -2.29
C LEU A 785 36.66 -19.11 -3.20
N PRO A 786 36.87 -19.76 -4.36
CA PRO A 786 38.01 -19.49 -5.23
C PRO A 786 37.95 -18.08 -5.83
N ASP A 787 39.06 -17.47 -6.22
CA ASP A 787 39.08 -16.09 -6.78
C ASP A 787 38.19 -15.92 -8.03
N SER A 788 37.95 -17.00 -8.78
CA SER A 788 37.03 -17.02 -9.92
C SER A 788 35.55 -17.03 -9.55
N ALA A 789 35.19 -17.30 -8.29
CA ALA A 789 33.81 -17.36 -7.83
C ALA A 789 33.23 -15.93 -7.75
N ALA A 790 32.21 -15.66 -8.53
CA ALA A 790 31.48 -14.39 -8.48
C ALA A 790 30.69 -14.29 -7.17
N VAL A 791 30.79 -13.14 -6.49
CA VAL A 791 30.07 -12.85 -5.24
C VAL A 791 29.20 -11.63 -5.42
N PHE A 792 27.93 -11.74 -5.08
CA PHE A 792 26.92 -10.71 -5.27
C PHE A 792 26.39 -10.25 -3.92
N GLN A 793 25.92 -9.01 -3.85
CA GLN A 793 25.22 -8.48 -2.70
C GLN A 793 23.79 -9.03 -2.64
N GLY A 794 23.33 -9.43 -1.45
CA GLY A 794 21.94 -9.88 -1.23
C GLY A 794 21.79 -11.37 -0.99
N ALA A 795 20.54 -11.85 -1.02
CA ALA A 795 20.15 -13.23 -0.64
C ALA A 795 19.32 -13.96 -1.71
N GLU A 796 19.03 -13.31 -2.85
CA GLU A 796 18.19 -13.82 -3.94
C GLU A 796 18.97 -14.73 -4.90
N ASP A 797 18.57 -15.99 -5.06
CA ASP A 797 19.16 -16.91 -6.04
C ASP A 797 18.18 -17.12 -7.22
N PRO A 798 18.52 -16.70 -8.46
CA PRO A 798 19.80 -16.15 -8.90
C PRO A 798 20.01 -14.68 -8.49
N PRO A 799 21.27 -14.26 -8.23
CA PRO A 799 21.57 -12.90 -7.80
C PRO A 799 21.31 -11.87 -8.91
N GLU A 800 20.63 -10.76 -8.56
CA GLU A 800 20.48 -9.58 -9.42
C GLU A 800 21.61 -8.56 -9.19
N GLY A 801 22.17 -7.99 -10.25
CA GLY A 801 23.23 -6.96 -10.21
C GLY A 801 24.62 -7.44 -10.64
N PHE A 802 25.64 -6.60 -10.49
CA PHE A 802 27.03 -6.91 -10.85
C PHE A 802 27.77 -7.59 -9.69
N PRO A 803 28.71 -8.52 -9.95
CA PRO A 803 29.53 -9.12 -8.92
C PRO A 803 30.40 -8.06 -8.23
N LEU A 804 30.59 -8.22 -6.92
CA LEU A 804 31.48 -7.39 -6.11
C LEU A 804 32.92 -7.51 -6.61
N GLU A 805 33.58 -6.36 -6.78
CA GLU A 805 35.00 -6.32 -7.07
C GLU A 805 35.83 -6.70 -5.83
N GLU A 806 37.08 -7.12 -6.04
CA GLU A 806 37.92 -7.70 -4.97
C GLU A 806 38.21 -6.73 -3.80
N GLU A 807 38.26 -5.43 -4.12
CA GLU A 807 38.44 -4.35 -3.15
C GLU A 807 37.11 -3.78 -2.63
N ALA A 808 35.98 -4.25 -3.16
CA ALA A 808 34.65 -3.84 -2.72
C ALA A 808 34.36 -4.41 -1.33
N ARG A 809 33.62 -3.62 -0.54
CA ARG A 809 33.22 -3.98 0.81
C ARG A 809 32.15 -5.07 0.75
N VAL A 810 32.28 -6.08 1.60
CA VAL A 810 31.35 -7.21 1.72
C VAL A 810 30.16 -6.78 2.57
N PRO A 811 28.93 -6.81 2.03
CA PRO A 811 27.73 -6.56 2.80
C PRO A 811 27.42 -7.73 3.75
N GLY A 812 26.59 -7.49 4.76
CA GLY A 812 26.24 -8.52 5.76
C GLY A 812 25.50 -9.74 5.19
N ILE A 813 25.03 -9.68 3.94
CA ILE A 813 24.44 -10.81 3.22
C ILE A 813 24.95 -10.81 1.77
N VAL A 814 25.49 -11.93 1.32
CA VAL A 814 26.06 -12.11 -0.02
C VAL A 814 25.71 -13.47 -0.59
N ILE A 815 25.82 -13.62 -1.91
CA ILE A 815 25.66 -14.89 -2.62
C ILE A 815 26.93 -15.20 -3.41
N ALA A 816 27.47 -16.40 -3.28
CA ALA A 816 28.57 -16.87 -4.12
C ALA A 816 28.10 -17.89 -5.17
N GLN A 817 28.61 -17.73 -6.39
CA GLN A 817 28.58 -18.72 -7.46
C GLN A 817 29.88 -19.53 -7.46
N ASP A 818 29.86 -20.77 -7.96
CA ASP A 818 31.06 -21.63 -8.08
C ASP A 818 31.84 -21.90 -6.77
N PHE A 819 31.11 -22.01 -5.65
CA PHE A 819 31.67 -22.36 -4.35
C PHE A 819 32.17 -23.82 -4.31
N ARG A 820 33.44 -24.04 -3.97
CA ARG A 820 34.09 -25.37 -4.01
C ARG A 820 34.20 -25.96 -2.61
N SER A 821 33.28 -26.86 -2.24
CA SER A 821 33.43 -27.67 -1.02
C SER A 821 32.79 -29.05 -1.16
N ALA A 822 33.62 -30.09 -1.17
CA ALA A 822 33.19 -31.49 -1.17
C ALA A 822 32.38 -31.88 0.10
N LYS A 823 32.39 -31.05 1.15
CA LYS A 823 31.68 -31.29 2.42
C LYS A 823 30.22 -30.79 2.44
N LEU A 824 29.80 -29.94 1.49
CA LEU A 824 28.43 -29.39 1.42
C LEU A 824 27.45 -30.33 0.67
N VAL A 825 27.98 -31.20 -0.19
CA VAL A 825 27.16 -32.08 -1.06
C VAL A 825 26.50 -33.25 -0.31
N SER A 826 26.94 -33.57 0.91
CA SER A 826 26.40 -34.70 1.69
C SER A 826 25.21 -34.37 2.60
N ALA A 827 24.79 -33.11 2.68
CA ALA A 827 23.68 -32.66 3.53
C ALA A 827 22.35 -32.61 2.75
N GLY A 828 21.93 -33.74 2.18
CA GLY A 828 20.64 -33.84 1.50
C GLY A 828 19.47 -33.62 2.46
N SER A 829 18.53 -32.76 2.06
CA SER A 829 17.11 -32.65 2.47
C SER A 829 16.66 -31.72 3.62
N PHE A 830 17.48 -30.82 4.18
CA PHE A 830 17.00 -29.75 5.09
C PHE A 830 17.81 -28.46 4.97
N GLU A 831 17.21 -27.30 5.28
CA GLU A 831 17.92 -26.01 5.44
C GLU A 831 19.12 -26.21 6.37
N SER A 832 20.34 -26.07 5.84
CA SER A 832 21.56 -26.34 6.60
C SER A 832 22.35 -25.06 6.87
N VAL A 833 22.87 -24.92 8.09
CA VAL A 833 23.77 -23.81 8.48
C VAL A 833 25.19 -24.35 8.54
N PHE A 834 26.13 -23.64 7.92
CA PHE A 834 27.54 -23.94 8.05
C PHE A 834 28.21 -22.90 8.95
N LEU A 835 28.88 -23.38 10.00
CA LEU A 835 29.76 -22.58 10.85
C LEU A 835 31.20 -22.82 10.41
N THR A 836 32.09 -21.84 10.51
CA THR A 836 33.53 -22.11 10.48
C THR A 836 33.94 -22.90 11.73
N ARG A 837 35.11 -23.55 11.72
CA ARG A 837 35.62 -24.30 12.88
C ARG A 837 35.69 -23.44 14.14
N THR A 838 36.15 -22.19 14.01
CA THR A 838 36.21 -21.24 15.13
C THR A 838 34.83 -20.92 15.70
N GLN A 839 33.84 -20.73 14.83
CA GLN A 839 32.45 -20.49 15.26
C GLN A 839 31.81 -21.73 15.87
N ALA A 840 32.12 -22.94 15.36
CA ALA A 840 31.64 -24.18 15.95
C ALA A 840 32.16 -24.38 17.39
N ILE A 841 33.44 -24.05 17.64
CA ILE A 841 34.03 -24.08 18.99
C ILE A 841 33.34 -23.04 19.90
N ARG A 842 33.14 -21.81 19.42
CA ARG A 842 32.42 -20.78 20.18
C ARG A 842 30.98 -21.17 20.48
N ALA A 843 30.28 -21.77 19.53
CA ALA A 843 28.92 -22.26 19.72
C ALA A 843 28.85 -23.34 20.82
N GLN A 844 29.86 -24.22 20.91
CA GLN A 844 29.95 -25.18 22.03
C GLN A 844 30.14 -24.47 23.38
N GLU A 845 30.96 -23.43 23.45
CA GLU A 845 31.12 -22.65 24.70
C GLU A 845 29.85 -21.88 25.07
N ASP A 846 29.16 -21.29 24.11
CA ASP A 846 27.88 -20.60 24.35
C ASP A 846 26.80 -21.56 24.89
N LEU A 847 26.75 -22.79 24.35
CA LEU A 847 25.86 -23.84 24.85
C LEU A 847 26.23 -24.25 26.29
N LYS A 848 27.52 -24.37 26.60
CA LYS A 848 28.01 -24.67 27.96
C LYS A 848 27.62 -23.55 28.93
N GLU A 849 27.81 -22.30 28.54
CA GLU A 849 27.45 -21.14 29.37
C GLU A 849 25.94 -21.10 29.62
N ALA A 850 25.12 -21.29 28.59
CA ALA A 850 23.67 -21.31 28.71
C ALA A 850 23.20 -22.40 29.70
N LEU A 851 23.80 -23.60 29.63
CA LEU A 851 23.47 -24.71 30.53
C LEU A 851 23.99 -24.53 31.95
N ARG A 852 25.09 -23.81 32.17
CA ARG A 852 25.64 -23.56 33.51
C ARG A 852 24.81 -22.54 34.31
N ARG A 853 23.90 -21.80 33.68
CA ARG A 853 23.06 -20.82 34.37
C ARG A 853 22.18 -21.51 35.43
N PRO A 854 22.05 -20.96 36.65
CA PRO A 854 21.23 -21.56 37.70
C PRO A 854 19.79 -21.83 37.26
N GLN A 855 19.19 -20.90 36.51
CA GLN A 855 17.82 -21.05 36.01
C GLN A 855 17.69 -22.21 35.01
N ALA A 856 18.69 -22.43 34.17
CA ALA A 856 18.71 -23.57 33.25
C ALA A 856 18.82 -24.89 34.02
N GLN A 857 19.64 -24.96 35.07
CA GLN A 857 19.73 -26.14 35.92
C GLN A 857 18.44 -26.41 36.73
N GLU A 858 17.70 -25.37 37.14
CA GLU A 858 16.38 -25.51 37.75
C GLU A 858 15.33 -26.07 36.79
N VAL A 859 15.34 -25.64 35.52
CA VAL A 859 14.50 -26.22 34.46
C VAL A 859 14.80 -27.71 34.30
N LEU A 860 16.09 -28.07 34.21
CA LEU A 860 16.51 -29.48 34.08
C LEU A 860 16.13 -30.30 35.33
N ASN A 861 16.28 -29.75 36.54
CA ASN A 861 15.83 -30.39 37.79
C ASN A 861 14.33 -30.69 37.78
N ARG A 862 13.51 -29.74 37.32
CA ARG A 862 12.06 -29.93 37.21
C ARG A 862 11.73 -31.03 36.20
N TRP A 863 12.32 -30.99 35.01
CA TRP A 863 12.10 -32.02 33.99
C TRP A 863 12.51 -33.42 34.47
N GLU A 864 13.62 -33.53 35.20
CA GLU A 864 14.11 -34.80 35.75
C GLU A 864 13.15 -35.35 36.83
N ALA A 865 12.68 -34.47 37.72
CA ALA A 865 11.68 -34.81 38.74
C ALA A 865 10.34 -35.27 38.12
N ASP A 866 9.86 -34.56 37.10
CA ASP A 866 8.63 -34.89 36.36
C ASP A 866 8.73 -36.25 35.67
N CYS A 867 9.93 -36.63 35.23
CA CYS A 867 10.18 -37.91 34.56
C CYS A 867 10.38 -39.08 35.54
N ARG A 868 10.51 -38.85 36.85
CA ARG A 868 10.65 -39.88 37.90
C ARG A 868 11.72 -40.94 37.59
N GLY A 869 12.85 -40.53 37.02
CA GLY A 869 13.95 -41.42 36.64
C GLY A 869 13.76 -42.19 35.31
N ASP A 870 12.68 -41.96 34.57
CA ASP A 870 12.51 -42.50 33.21
C ASP A 870 13.30 -41.66 32.20
N TYR A 871 14.49 -42.16 31.84
CA TYR A 871 15.40 -41.49 30.92
C TYR A 871 14.83 -41.28 29.50
N ARG A 872 13.89 -42.12 29.05
CA ARG A 872 13.29 -41.98 27.72
C ARG A 872 12.33 -40.79 27.69
N LYS A 873 11.57 -40.62 28.76
CA LYS A 873 10.70 -39.45 28.96
C LYS A 873 11.52 -38.17 29.12
N TYR A 874 12.61 -38.22 29.88
CA TYR A 874 13.50 -37.08 30.04
C TYR A 874 14.12 -36.63 28.69
N ARG A 875 14.57 -37.58 27.87
CA ARG A 875 15.07 -37.28 26.52
C ARG A 875 14.00 -36.67 25.59
N ALA A 876 12.77 -37.17 25.66
CA ALA A 876 11.66 -36.58 24.90
C ALA A 876 11.34 -35.16 25.37
N ARG A 877 11.40 -34.90 26.69
CA ARG A 877 11.19 -33.58 27.28
C ARG A 877 12.28 -32.59 26.87
N MET A 878 13.55 -33.00 26.91
CA MET A 878 14.66 -32.19 26.39
C MET A 878 14.45 -31.84 24.91
N GLY A 879 14.06 -32.82 24.09
CA GLY A 879 13.79 -32.59 22.67
C GLY A 879 12.62 -31.64 22.39
N ALA A 880 11.72 -31.44 23.36
CA ALA A 880 10.57 -30.55 23.26
C ALA A 880 10.75 -29.18 23.94
N GLY A 881 11.73 -29.04 24.85
CA GLY A 881 11.88 -27.83 25.67
C GLY A 881 13.22 -27.11 25.56
N LEU A 882 14.28 -27.77 25.08
CA LEU A 882 15.63 -27.17 25.05
C LEU A 882 15.68 -25.88 24.23
N HIS A 883 15.03 -25.85 23.07
CA HIS A 883 15.03 -24.67 22.18
C HIS A 883 14.31 -23.46 22.79
N GLU A 884 13.31 -23.69 23.64
CA GLU A 884 12.45 -22.64 24.21
C GLU A 884 12.97 -22.12 25.55
N GLU A 885 13.38 -23.03 26.44
CA GLU A 885 13.66 -22.68 27.84
C GLU A 885 15.15 -22.42 28.12
N ILE A 886 16.08 -22.96 27.31
CA ILE A 886 17.53 -22.89 27.59
C ILE A 886 18.34 -22.35 26.40
N TYR A 887 18.15 -22.91 25.20
CA TYR A 887 18.96 -22.57 24.03
C TYR A 887 18.45 -21.38 23.23
N ARG A 888 17.28 -20.83 23.56
CA ARG A 888 16.71 -19.67 22.85
C ARG A 888 17.73 -18.54 22.61
N PRO A 889 18.48 -18.05 23.62
CA PRO A 889 19.44 -16.97 23.41
C PRO A 889 20.61 -17.37 22.50
N VAL A 890 21.00 -18.64 22.54
CA VAL A 890 22.07 -19.18 21.69
C VAL A 890 21.57 -19.27 20.25
N LEU A 891 20.37 -19.82 20.02
CA LEU A 891 19.76 -19.91 18.69
C LEU A 891 19.58 -18.52 18.06
N GLU A 892 19.07 -17.55 18.83
CA GLU A 892 18.93 -16.16 18.38
C GLU A 892 20.28 -15.53 18.01
N ARG A 893 21.35 -15.80 18.78
CA ARG A 893 22.70 -15.30 18.49
C ARG A 893 23.25 -15.81 17.16
N TYR A 894 22.93 -17.05 16.78
CA TYR A 894 23.33 -17.65 15.50
C TYR A 894 22.28 -17.44 14.39
N GLY A 895 21.21 -16.67 14.64
CA GLY A 895 20.15 -16.38 13.68
C GLY A 895 19.33 -17.60 13.28
N LEU A 896 19.22 -18.59 14.16
CA LEU A 896 18.52 -19.85 13.92
C LEU A 896 17.07 -19.80 14.44
N PRO A 897 16.15 -20.59 13.86
CA PRO A 897 14.79 -20.69 14.38
C PRO A 897 14.78 -21.09 15.86
N THR A 898 14.03 -20.39 16.70
CA THR A 898 13.84 -20.72 18.12
C THR A 898 12.85 -21.89 18.28
N SER A 899 13.12 -22.97 17.57
CA SER A 899 12.33 -24.19 17.51
C SER A 899 13.27 -25.39 17.63
N ARG A 900 12.69 -26.58 17.79
CA ARG A 900 13.46 -27.84 17.75
C ARG A 900 14.33 -27.96 16.50
N MET A 901 13.89 -27.37 15.38
CA MET A 901 14.66 -27.38 14.14
C MET A 901 15.97 -26.61 14.26
N GLY A 902 15.97 -25.43 14.90
CA GLY A 902 17.20 -24.65 15.08
C GLY A 902 18.25 -25.37 15.93
N VAL A 903 17.84 -26.14 16.93
CA VAL A 903 18.76 -26.98 17.73
C VAL A 903 19.41 -28.07 16.88
N LEU A 904 18.63 -28.70 16.00
CA LEU A 904 19.14 -29.71 15.07
C LEU A 904 20.12 -29.09 14.05
N MET A 905 19.79 -27.91 13.52
CA MET A 905 20.66 -27.17 12.58
C MET A 905 22.00 -26.82 13.23
N LEU A 906 21.98 -26.25 14.45
CA LEU A 906 23.20 -25.89 15.18
C LEU A 906 24.06 -27.11 15.51
N SER A 907 23.42 -28.17 16.01
CA SER A 907 24.10 -29.43 16.38
C SER A 907 24.75 -30.08 15.18
N GLN A 908 24.06 -30.11 14.03
CA GLN A 908 24.59 -30.66 12.79
C GLN A 908 25.77 -29.81 12.28
N ALA A 909 25.67 -28.48 12.32
CA ALA A 909 26.73 -27.57 11.92
C ALA A 909 28.02 -27.80 12.75
N ILE A 910 27.90 -27.90 14.07
CA ILE A 910 29.03 -28.20 14.97
C ILE A 910 29.63 -29.57 14.63
N ARG A 911 28.78 -30.59 14.42
CA ARG A 911 29.21 -31.97 14.15
C ARG A 911 30.06 -32.10 12.88
N THR A 912 29.88 -31.23 11.88
CA THR A 912 30.70 -31.26 10.65
C THR A 912 32.19 -30.98 10.88
N HIS A 913 32.56 -30.39 12.02
CA HIS A 913 33.94 -30.06 12.39
C HIS A 913 34.57 -31.01 13.41
N VAL A 914 33.76 -31.88 14.02
CA VAL A 914 34.24 -32.86 15.01
C VAL A 914 34.91 -34.02 14.27
N LEU A 915 36.23 -34.02 14.19
CA LEU A 915 37.02 -35.15 13.70
C LEU A 915 37.22 -36.17 14.82
N GLU A 916 37.30 -37.47 14.49
CA GLU A 916 37.41 -38.56 15.49
C GLU A 916 38.63 -38.44 16.43
N LYS A 917 39.64 -37.64 16.07
CA LYS A 917 40.86 -37.39 16.85
C LYS A 917 40.94 -36.01 17.50
N ASP A 918 39.87 -35.24 17.44
CA ASP A 918 39.83 -33.86 17.93
C ASP A 918 39.38 -33.78 19.39
N LYS A 919 40.34 -33.94 20.29
CA LYS A 919 40.10 -34.05 21.73
C LYS A 919 39.35 -32.85 22.32
N ASP A 920 39.59 -31.64 21.82
CA ASP A 920 39.02 -30.42 22.40
C ASP A 920 37.53 -30.29 22.05
N MET A 921 37.16 -30.46 20.78
CA MET A 921 35.75 -30.40 20.37
C MET A 921 34.92 -31.56 20.92
N VAL A 922 35.51 -32.76 21.02
CA VAL A 922 34.86 -33.93 21.63
C VAL A 922 34.72 -33.76 23.15
N GLY A 923 35.72 -33.15 23.81
CA GLY A 923 35.66 -32.81 25.23
C GLY A 923 34.55 -31.80 25.53
N ASN A 924 34.40 -30.78 24.69
CA ASN A 924 33.32 -29.81 24.80
C ASN A 924 31.94 -30.44 24.58
N TRP A 925 31.81 -31.37 23.62
CA TRP A 925 30.57 -32.12 23.43
C TRP A 925 30.22 -32.95 24.68
N LEU A 926 31.19 -33.68 25.24
CA LEU A 926 30.99 -34.46 26.46
C LEU A 926 30.51 -33.59 27.63
N GLU A 927 31.09 -32.39 27.80
CA GLU A 927 30.69 -31.47 28.85
C GLU A 927 29.26 -30.94 28.66
N ILE A 928 28.85 -30.59 27.44
CA ILE A 928 27.48 -30.17 27.12
C ILE A 928 26.47 -31.27 27.50
N GLU A 929 26.74 -32.51 27.12
CA GLU A 929 25.82 -33.63 27.41
C GLU A 929 25.73 -33.93 28.92
N ARG A 930 26.84 -33.74 29.66
CA ARG A 930 26.86 -33.86 31.13
C ARG A 930 26.03 -32.75 31.78
N LEU A 931 26.17 -31.51 31.33
CA LEU A 931 25.38 -30.38 31.81
C LEU A 931 23.87 -30.53 31.50
N CYS A 932 23.52 -31.16 30.37
CA CYS A 932 22.15 -31.53 30.02
C CYS A 932 21.62 -32.76 30.76
N ARG A 933 22.50 -33.54 31.40
CA ARG A 933 22.20 -34.84 32.04
C ARG A 933 21.63 -35.86 31.05
N ASN A 934 22.11 -35.82 29.81
CA ASN A 934 21.68 -36.71 28.74
C ASN A 934 22.45 -38.04 28.80
N HIS A 935 22.08 -38.91 29.74
CA HIS A 935 22.82 -40.15 30.05
C HIS A 935 23.21 -41.00 28.82
N ALA A 936 22.32 -41.13 27.82
CA ALA A 936 22.59 -41.91 26.61
C ALA A 936 23.64 -41.25 25.69
N ALA A 937 23.63 -39.92 25.60
CA ALA A 937 24.62 -39.18 24.80
C ALA A 937 25.95 -39.04 25.53
N VAL A 938 25.96 -38.91 26.86
CA VAL A 938 27.18 -38.91 27.70
C VAL A 938 28.01 -40.17 27.44
N GLN A 939 27.41 -41.37 27.47
CA GLN A 939 28.13 -42.62 27.19
C GLN A 939 28.73 -42.67 25.78
N SER A 940 28.08 -42.02 24.81
CA SER A 940 28.56 -41.97 23.43
C SER A 940 29.72 -40.97 23.28
N ALA A 941 29.62 -39.81 23.94
CA ALA A 941 30.68 -38.81 23.99
C ALA A 941 31.90 -39.29 24.78
N GLU A 942 31.73 -40.06 25.86
CA GLU A 942 32.85 -40.65 26.63
C GLU A 942 33.66 -41.64 25.80
N ARG A 943 33.00 -42.48 25.01
CA ARG A 943 33.68 -43.39 24.07
C ARG A 943 34.45 -42.63 23.00
N ALA A 944 33.85 -41.60 22.41
CA ALA A 944 34.50 -40.75 21.42
C ALA A 944 35.71 -40.01 22.02
N TYR A 945 35.59 -39.51 23.26
CA TYR A 945 36.67 -38.81 23.96
C TYR A 945 37.83 -39.74 24.32
N ALA A 946 37.54 -40.99 24.71
CA ALA A 946 38.55 -42.01 24.94
C ALA A 946 39.30 -42.38 23.64
N LEU A 947 38.57 -42.52 22.52
CA LEU A 947 39.15 -42.76 21.19
C LEU A 947 40.01 -41.59 20.69
N ALA A 948 39.61 -40.34 20.96
CA ALA A 948 40.40 -39.15 20.61
C ALA A 948 41.61 -38.92 21.53
N SER A 949 41.61 -39.53 22.73
CA SER A 949 42.69 -39.43 23.72
C SER A 949 43.71 -40.56 23.65
N ALA A 950 43.39 -41.63 22.92
CA ALA A 950 44.28 -42.75 22.60
C ALA A 950 44.99 -42.50 21.26
#